data_AF-A0A0M0LPW3-F1
#
_entry.id   AF-A0A0M0LPW3-F1
#
_cell.length_a   1.000
_cell.length_b   1.000
_cell.length_c   1.000
_cell.angle_alpha   90.00
_cell.angle_beta   90.00
_cell.angle_gamma   90.00
#
_symmetry.space_group_name_H-M   'P 1'
#
loop_
_entity.id
_entity.type
_entity.pdbx_description
1 polymer ?
#
loop_
_entity_poly.entity_id
_entity_poly.type
_entity_poly.pdbx_seq_one_letter_code
_entity_poly.pdbx_strand_id
1 'polypeptide(L)'
;VATHPGIRIDTCTNASSAAPSIVSVLPASTVSLDTYLFFSSNNIIQSPTVGFQILSPCTGTAPAFVNTNPLISGGTFTETSTTPIDPRACGPAAFSNVDPVPTGDSFFDTTTYKGAFGSVNWLDGWSFFNLPNRPGFVSSTFTCPAVADPDDPVALCGALTANMRLYRGALYVLTCQTFVQSGVTLAIQAGVTIYASPVAAGGGGAPALIIEKGGFLLAEGSAAAPITFTAFNPTVSSSSSVVTDASTGALTVLETKGKWGGLILLGNAPTNVPTTAIIEGITAKTYGGTNPTESSGSLQYVRVWHGGAVVGADNEINGITFGGVGSGTIVDHCEVAFNLDDGFEFFGGTVNVKYLSVLFVADDAFDTDQGYIGKGQFLFVMEGLSGDHAMEIDSGVGSNQDATPRSHPAFYSFTLIGGGTGTGARTGELIHVNDGTGGKFGNGILAFPNLNGLLFEDCGSTLSYTQTLPAASVSISNPGYFYFSANNIIDTATDASQFALHTGTTSACTPADTWTAVLGPPGFIRVATTDLAEGSATFNPLPSATGAACTGTKDAPPNGDAFFSAVTCKGAFGSSTDNWLAGYSWLACSGKMAGRTCTALPASPFATLSSNISLVPSTIASNTVLAASTSYIHASQVFVQSGVTLTIPAGTTIFALPMPTGVAAPALVVLKGGMLMATGSATMPITFTSVLAE
;
A
#
# COMPACT_ATOMS: atom_id res chain seq x y z
N VAL A 1 16.95 -7.19 -11.88
CA VAL A 1 17.63 -5.91 -12.18
C VAL A 1 18.87 -6.23 -13.01
N ALA A 2 19.00 -5.67 -14.21
CA ALA A 2 20.12 -5.99 -15.10
C ALA A 2 21.45 -5.54 -14.46
N THR A 3 22.36 -6.47 -14.21
CA THR A 3 23.74 -6.24 -13.78
C THR A 3 24.66 -5.80 -14.92
N HIS A 4 24.09 -5.47 -16.08
CA HIS A 4 24.82 -5.23 -17.31
C HIS A 4 24.85 -3.72 -17.63
N PRO A 5 25.95 -3.20 -18.19
CA PRO A 5 26.02 -1.82 -18.68
C PRO A 5 25.06 -1.61 -19.85
N GLY A 6 24.69 -0.36 -20.12
CA GLY A 6 23.86 -0.01 -21.28
C GLY A 6 24.53 -0.41 -22.60
N ILE A 7 25.84 -0.16 -22.73
CA ILE A 7 26.68 -0.61 -23.83
C ILE A 7 27.92 -1.31 -23.29
N ARG A 8 28.24 -2.48 -23.86
CA ARG A 8 29.43 -3.28 -23.53
C ARG A 8 30.26 -3.54 -24.78
N ILE A 9 31.57 -3.30 -24.68
CA ILE A 9 32.56 -3.64 -25.73
C ILE A 9 33.50 -4.71 -25.17
N ASP A 10 33.37 -5.92 -25.72
CA ASP A 10 34.05 -7.13 -25.20
C ASP A 10 35.37 -7.45 -25.91
N THR A 11 35.48 -7.19 -27.21
CA THR A 11 36.66 -7.57 -28.00
C THR A 11 37.00 -6.50 -29.03
N CYS A 12 38.29 -6.29 -29.30
CA CYS A 12 38.81 -5.37 -30.31
C CYS A 12 39.92 -6.05 -31.12
N THR A 13 40.09 -5.68 -32.39
CA THR A 13 41.13 -6.23 -33.26
C THR A 13 42.53 -5.84 -32.76
N ASN A 14 43.34 -6.84 -32.43
CA ASN A 14 44.73 -6.68 -32.07
C ASN A 14 45.61 -6.73 -33.35
N ALA A 15 46.40 -5.68 -33.58
CA ALA A 15 47.57 -5.58 -34.48
C ALA A 15 47.40 -5.03 -35.92
N SER A 16 48.19 -3.99 -36.20
CA SER A 16 48.73 -3.52 -37.50
C SER A 16 47.83 -2.87 -38.56
N SER A 17 46.50 -3.00 -38.50
CA SER A 17 45.57 -2.11 -39.20
C SER A 17 44.93 -1.15 -38.19
N ALA A 18 44.71 0.12 -38.54
CA ALA A 18 44.14 1.12 -37.65
C ALA A 18 42.86 0.58 -36.97
N ALA A 19 42.95 0.22 -35.68
CA ALA A 19 41.80 -0.23 -34.93
C ALA A 19 40.78 0.91 -34.90
N PRO A 20 39.49 0.64 -35.14
CA PRO A 20 38.50 1.71 -35.19
C PRO A 20 38.44 2.45 -33.85
N SER A 21 38.59 3.78 -33.89
CA SER A 21 38.51 4.62 -32.69
C SER A 21 37.07 4.82 -32.25
N ILE A 22 36.80 4.79 -30.94
CA ILE A 22 35.49 5.18 -30.40
C ILE A 22 35.44 6.71 -30.28
N VAL A 23 34.47 7.34 -30.92
CA VAL A 23 34.35 8.81 -30.98
C VAL A 23 32.94 9.27 -30.63
N SER A 24 32.85 10.45 -29.99
CA SER A 24 31.58 11.09 -29.61
C SER A 24 31.23 12.33 -30.44
N VAL A 25 32.11 12.71 -31.37
CA VAL A 25 31.91 13.79 -32.33
C VAL A 25 32.14 13.22 -33.73
N LEU A 26 31.18 13.45 -34.63
CA LEU A 26 31.30 13.02 -36.03
C LEU A 26 32.53 13.70 -36.66
N PRO A 27 33.49 12.93 -37.21
CA PRO A 27 34.63 13.51 -37.91
C PRO A 27 34.18 14.30 -39.14
N ALA A 28 34.79 15.45 -39.40
CA ALA A 28 34.45 16.30 -40.54
C ALA A 28 34.77 15.60 -41.88
N SER A 29 33.73 15.06 -42.54
CA SER A 29 33.56 14.67 -43.95
C SER A 29 34.74 14.17 -44.83
N THR A 30 35.85 13.69 -44.27
CA THR A 30 36.99 13.20 -45.09
C THR A 30 37.69 11.95 -44.57
N VAL A 31 37.17 11.30 -43.53
CA VAL A 31 37.76 10.07 -42.97
C VAL A 31 37.01 8.86 -43.52
N SER A 32 37.76 7.85 -43.95
CA SER A 32 37.23 6.55 -44.36
C SER A 32 36.19 6.05 -43.36
N LEU A 33 35.04 5.59 -43.85
CA LEU A 33 33.91 5.11 -43.02
C LEU A 33 34.26 3.86 -42.18
N ASP A 34 35.43 3.26 -42.42
CA ASP A 34 35.82 1.97 -41.85
C ASP A 34 36.72 2.07 -40.61
N THR A 35 37.02 3.28 -40.11
CA THR A 35 38.04 3.47 -39.05
C THR A 35 37.51 4.01 -37.72
N TYR A 36 36.20 4.04 -37.49
CA TYR A 36 35.66 4.50 -36.20
C TYR A 36 34.31 3.86 -35.85
N LEU A 37 34.01 3.85 -34.55
CA LEU A 37 32.68 3.60 -34.00
C LEU A 37 32.19 4.89 -33.33
N PHE A 38 31.07 5.44 -33.82
CA PHE A 38 30.52 6.68 -33.31
C PHE A 38 29.34 6.41 -32.36
N PHE A 39 29.39 7.00 -31.17
CA PHE A 39 28.24 7.12 -30.27
C PHE A 39 28.10 8.59 -29.86
N SER A 40 26.99 9.22 -30.25
CA SER A 40 26.74 10.60 -29.83
C SER A 40 26.67 10.71 -28.31
N SER A 41 27.28 11.77 -27.78
CA SER A 41 27.12 12.14 -26.38
C SER A 41 25.71 12.60 -26.01
N ASN A 42 24.88 12.84 -27.02
CA ASN A 42 23.49 13.23 -26.83
C ASN A 42 22.56 12.02 -26.56
N ASN A 43 23.03 10.79 -26.77
CA ASN A 43 22.24 9.59 -26.53
C ASN A 43 21.83 9.46 -25.06
N ILE A 44 20.59 9.00 -24.83
CA ILE A 44 20.07 8.76 -23.49
C ILE A 44 20.29 7.30 -23.13
N ILE A 45 20.98 7.06 -22.01
CA ILE A 45 21.13 5.72 -21.43
C ILE A 45 20.70 5.82 -19.97
N GLN A 46 19.48 5.37 -19.68
CA GLN A 46 19.01 5.23 -18.29
C GLN A 46 19.57 3.94 -17.71
N SER A 47 20.56 4.04 -16.83
CA SER A 47 21.13 2.88 -16.16
C SER A 47 21.33 3.16 -14.67
N PRO A 48 21.02 2.20 -13.77
CA PRO A 48 21.42 2.28 -12.36
C PRO A 48 22.93 2.01 -12.15
N THR A 49 23.67 1.64 -13.20
CA THR A 49 25.12 1.33 -13.16
C THR A 49 25.87 2.09 -14.27
N VAL A 50 27.12 1.69 -14.58
CA VAL A 50 27.93 2.28 -15.67
C VAL A 50 27.21 2.16 -17.02
N GLY A 51 26.91 3.29 -17.68
CA GLY A 51 26.20 3.30 -18.97
C GLY A 51 27.04 2.73 -20.13
N PHE A 52 28.36 2.79 -20.03
CA PHE A 52 29.32 2.22 -20.98
C PHE A 52 30.39 1.41 -20.24
N GLN A 53 30.76 0.26 -20.80
CA GLN A 53 31.86 -0.56 -20.31
C GLN A 53 32.75 -1.01 -21.48
N ILE A 54 34.04 -0.71 -21.39
CA ILE A 54 35.07 -1.14 -22.34
C ILE A 54 35.99 -2.13 -21.62
N LEU A 55 36.08 -3.37 -22.11
CA LEU A 55 36.90 -4.41 -21.49
C LEU A 55 38.25 -4.59 -22.23
N SER A 56 39.28 -5.00 -21.49
CA SER A 56 40.58 -5.38 -22.07
C SER A 56 40.40 -6.53 -23.08
N PRO A 57 41.04 -6.51 -24.27
CA PRO A 57 42.18 -5.67 -24.67
C PRO A 57 41.80 -4.33 -25.34
N CYS A 58 40.53 -3.96 -25.37
CA CYS A 58 40.10 -2.69 -25.96
C CYS A 58 40.70 -1.51 -25.18
N THR A 59 41.21 -0.52 -25.90
CA THR A 59 41.72 0.73 -25.33
C THR A 59 40.91 1.89 -25.88
N GLY A 60 40.51 2.83 -25.03
CA GLY A 60 39.65 3.96 -25.39
C GLY A 60 38.92 4.56 -24.19
N THR A 61 38.37 5.75 -24.36
CA THR A 61 37.55 6.42 -23.35
C THR A 61 36.07 6.18 -23.68
N ALA A 62 35.28 5.77 -22.67
CA ALA A 62 33.84 5.66 -22.81
C ALA A 62 33.25 7.02 -23.25
N PRO A 63 32.43 7.07 -24.31
CA PRO A 63 31.71 8.27 -24.67
C PRO A 63 30.90 8.81 -23.50
N ALA A 64 30.81 10.14 -23.39
CA ALA A 64 29.79 10.77 -22.55
C ALA A 64 28.40 10.37 -23.08
N PHE A 65 27.39 10.44 -22.23
CA PHE A 65 25.99 10.21 -22.60
C PHE A 65 25.09 10.98 -21.61
N VAL A 66 23.82 11.12 -21.96
CA VAL A 66 22.82 11.71 -21.08
C VAL A 66 22.24 10.62 -20.18
N ASN A 67 22.57 10.62 -18.89
CA ASN A 67 21.98 9.69 -17.91
C ASN A 67 20.74 10.33 -17.28
N THR A 68 19.57 10.09 -17.88
CA THR A 68 18.29 10.52 -17.33
C THR A 68 17.19 9.55 -17.71
N ASN A 69 16.08 9.58 -16.98
CA ASN A 69 14.90 8.81 -17.32
C ASN A 69 14.24 9.42 -18.58
N PRO A 70 14.11 8.67 -19.70
CA PRO A 70 13.42 9.16 -20.89
C PRO A 70 11.89 9.27 -20.71
N LEU A 71 11.36 8.87 -19.55
CA LEU A 71 9.93 8.87 -19.20
C LEU A 71 9.09 8.02 -20.17
N ILE A 72 9.62 6.84 -20.53
CA ILE A 72 8.91 5.82 -21.32
C ILE A 72 7.91 5.10 -20.39
N SER A 73 6.69 4.86 -20.86
CA SER A 73 5.61 4.31 -20.04
C SER A 73 5.61 2.77 -20.01
N GLY A 74 5.21 2.22 -18.86
CA GLY A 74 4.94 0.80 -18.60
C GLY A 74 6.11 -0.05 -18.06
N GLY A 75 7.25 0.58 -17.70
CA GLY A 75 8.24 -0.03 -16.80
C GLY A 75 9.09 -1.16 -17.42
N THR A 76 9.33 -2.23 -16.67
CA THR A 76 10.11 -3.39 -17.13
C THR A 76 9.19 -4.37 -17.85
N PHE A 77 9.48 -4.67 -19.11
CA PHE A 77 8.66 -5.58 -19.92
C PHE A 77 9.32 -6.94 -20.10
N THR A 78 8.49 -7.97 -20.04
CA THR A 78 8.82 -9.35 -20.46
C THR A 78 7.83 -9.81 -21.51
N GLU A 79 8.10 -10.93 -22.19
CA GLU A 79 7.20 -11.54 -23.19
C GLU A 79 5.80 -11.87 -22.62
N THR A 80 5.72 -12.03 -21.29
CA THR A 80 4.51 -12.34 -20.54
C THR A 80 3.83 -11.10 -19.95
N SER A 81 4.35 -9.89 -20.18
CA SER A 81 3.76 -8.68 -19.61
C SER A 81 2.32 -8.47 -20.07
N THR A 82 1.46 -8.15 -19.11
CA THR A 82 0.04 -7.80 -19.26
C THR A 82 -0.22 -6.33 -18.95
N THR A 83 0.82 -5.48 -18.92
CA THR A 83 0.68 -4.03 -18.78
C THR A 83 0.81 -3.33 -20.15
N PRO A 84 0.00 -2.29 -20.43
CA PRO A 84 0.17 -1.49 -21.64
C PRO A 84 1.54 -0.79 -21.70
N ILE A 85 2.13 -0.69 -22.89
CA ILE A 85 3.40 0.01 -23.15
C ILE A 85 3.17 1.35 -23.87
N ASP A 86 4.02 2.35 -23.61
CA ASP A 86 4.23 3.46 -24.55
C ASP A 86 5.72 3.62 -24.82
N PRO A 87 6.20 3.34 -26.04
CA PRO A 87 7.61 3.51 -26.35
C PRO A 87 7.99 4.97 -26.66
N ARG A 88 7.02 5.91 -26.68
CA ARG A 88 7.29 7.36 -26.84
C ARG A 88 8.00 7.89 -25.61
N ALA A 89 9.17 8.48 -25.81
CA ALA A 89 9.89 9.19 -24.75
C ALA A 89 9.25 10.54 -24.47
N CYS A 90 9.19 10.93 -23.19
CA CYS A 90 8.51 12.16 -22.75
C CYS A 90 9.46 13.15 -22.05
N GLY A 91 10.66 12.70 -21.66
CA GLY A 91 11.62 13.57 -20.97
C GLY A 91 12.17 14.68 -21.86
N PRO A 92 12.47 15.89 -21.33
CA PRO A 92 12.98 17.02 -22.12
C PRO A 92 14.33 16.71 -22.80
N ALA A 93 15.10 15.78 -22.24
CA ALA A 93 16.32 15.27 -22.84
C ALA A 93 16.09 14.55 -24.18
N ALA A 94 14.90 13.99 -24.40
CA ALA A 94 14.52 13.32 -25.64
C ALA A 94 14.27 14.31 -26.78
N PHE A 95 13.99 15.58 -26.48
CA PHE A 95 13.65 16.62 -27.47
C PHE A 95 14.71 17.72 -27.59
N SER A 96 15.83 17.60 -26.86
CA SER A 96 16.92 18.57 -26.84
C SER A 96 18.21 17.94 -27.34
N ASN A 97 19.08 18.72 -27.98
CA ASN A 97 20.36 18.26 -28.54
C ASN A 97 20.18 17.01 -29.41
N VAL A 98 19.20 17.02 -30.32
CA VAL A 98 18.95 15.93 -31.26
C VAL A 98 20.05 15.97 -32.32
N ASP A 99 20.70 14.83 -32.55
CA ASP A 99 21.80 14.76 -33.52
C ASP A 99 21.28 15.00 -34.95
N PRO A 100 22.00 15.75 -35.79
CA PRO A 100 21.65 15.88 -37.19
C PRO A 100 21.83 14.54 -37.90
N VAL A 101 21.02 14.31 -38.94
CA VAL A 101 21.23 13.18 -39.84
C VAL A 101 22.57 13.33 -40.59
N PRO A 102 23.18 12.22 -41.03
CA PRO A 102 24.41 12.26 -41.83
C PRO A 102 24.28 13.20 -43.04
N THR A 103 25.26 14.09 -43.23
CA THR A 103 25.21 15.13 -44.26
C THR A 103 25.17 14.52 -45.66
N GLY A 104 24.16 14.89 -46.45
CA GLY A 104 24.03 14.46 -47.84
C GLY A 104 23.40 13.08 -48.04
N ASP A 105 22.94 12.43 -46.97
CA ASP A 105 22.24 11.15 -47.06
C ASP A 105 20.72 11.36 -47.03
N SER A 106 20.06 11.12 -48.16
CA SER A 106 18.61 11.29 -48.32
C SER A 106 17.78 10.14 -47.74
N PHE A 107 18.41 9.09 -47.21
CA PHE A 107 17.70 7.98 -46.59
C PHE A 107 17.17 8.34 -45.20
N PHE A 108 17.89 9.18 -44.45
CA PHE A 108 17.54 9.51 -43.07
C PHE A 108 16.59 10.71 -42.99
N ASP A 109 15.45 10.51 -42.34
CA ASP A 109 14.55 11.60 -41.98
C ASP A 109 15.13 12.42 -40.83
N THR A 110 15.13 13.75 -40.97
CA THR A 110 15.49 14.64 -39.86
C THR A 110 14.37 14.65 -38.82
N THR A 111 14.70 14.37 -37.56
CA THR A 111 13.76 14.38 -36.44
C THR A 111 14.02 15.53 -35.46
N THR A 112 13.02 15.84 -34.64
CA THR A 112 13.14 16.77 -33.51
C THR A 112 13.15 16.03 -32.17
N TYR A 113 13.43 14.73 -32.18
CA TYR A 113 13.41 13.85 -31.02
C TYR A 113 14.45 12.73 -31.15
N LYS A 114 14.88 12.19 -30.00
CA LYS A 114 15.75 11.01 -29.89
C LYS A 114 14.92 9.74 -29.73
N GLY A 115 15.32 8.69 -30.43
CA GLY A 115 14.61 7.41 -30.45
C GLY A 115 13.69 7.26 -31.67
N ALA A 116 12.96 6.15 -31.75
CA ALA A 116 12.18 5.77 -32.92
C ALA A 116 10.75 6.35 -32.94
N PHE A 117 10.33 7.07 -31.90
CA PHE A 117 8.94 7.49 -31.71
C PHE A 117 8.88 8.99 -31.44
N GLY A 118 8.24 9.73 -32.35
CA GLY A 118 7.85 11.13 -32.13
C GLY A 118 6.50 11.20 -31.43
N SER A 119 5.61 12.07 -31.90
CA SER A 119 4.21 12.11 -31.42
C SER A 119 3.39 10.87 -31.84
N VAL A 120 3.80 10.20 -32.92
CA VAL A 120 3.12 9.03 -33.50
C VAL A 120 3.78 7.74 -33.03
N ASN A 121 2.99 6.85 -32.42
CA ASN A 121 3.40 5.47 -32.19
C ASN A 121 3.13 4.63 -33.45
N TRP A 122 4.12 4.51 -34.32
CA TRP A 122 3.97 3.75 -35.56
C TRP A 122 3.82 2.25 -35.36
N LEU A 123 4.04 1.69 -34.16
CA LEU A 123 3.76 0.28 -33.86
C LEU A 123 2.26 0.02 -33.63
N ASP A 124 1.46 1.07 -33.46
CA ASP A 124 0.03 0.98 -33.26
C ASP A 124 -0.66 0.40 -34.50
N GLY A 125 -1.59 -0.53 -34.30
CA GLY A 125 -2.45 -1.11 -35.33
C GLY A 125 -1.90 -2.33 -36.08
N TRP A 126 -0.64 -2.73 -35.85
CA TRP A 126 -0.07 -3.89 -36.55
C TRP A 126 0.99 -4.69 -35.77
N SER A 127 1.61 -4.10 -34.75
CA SER A 127 2.63 -4.82 -33.98
C SER A 127 2.03 -5.86 -33.04
N PHE A 128 2.86 -6.78 -32.57
CA PHE A 128 2.49 -7.80 -31.58
C PHE A 128 1.82 -7.22 -30.32
N PHE A 129 2.17 -5.99 -29.95
CA PHE A 129 1.64 -5.32 -28.76
C PHE A 129 0.19 -4.82 -28.93
N ASN A 130 -0.35 -4.79 -30.15
CA ASN A 130 -1.72 -4.39 -30.44
C ASN A 130 -2.59 -5.58 -30.96
N LEU A 131 -2.42 -6.76 -30.36
CA LEU A 131 -3.27 -7.94 -30.62
C LEU A 131 -4.51 -7.95 -29.70
N PRO A 132 -5.66 -8.51 -30.13
CA PRO A 132 -6.94 -8.46 -29.39
C PRO A 132 -6.93 -9.04 -27.96
N ASN A 133 -5.95 -9.86 -27.63
CA ASN A 133 -5.79 -10.55 -26.35
C ASN A 133 -4.63 -9.98 -25.51
N ARG A 134 -4.20 -8.75 -25.82
CA ARG A 134 -3.13 -8.04 -25.11
C ARG A 134 -3.61 -6.65 -24.68
N PRO A 135 -2.98 -6.03 -23.68
CA PRO A 135 -3.40 -4.76 -23.10
C PRO A 135 -3.27 -3.55 -24.03
N GLY A 136 -2.65 -3.70 -25.20
CA GLY A 136 -2.46 -2.63 -26.17
C GLY A 136 -1.38 -1.62 -25.78
N PHE A 137 -1.36 -0.49 -26.52
CA PHE A 137 -0.62 0.71 -26.15
C PHE A 137 -1.51 1.64 -25.31
N VAL A 138 -0.92 2.50 -24.48
CA VAL A 138 -1.69 3.56 -23.79
C VAL A 138 -2.16 4.63 -24.79
N SER A 139 -3.29 4.40 -25.45
CA SER A 139 -4.02 5.38 -26.29
C SER A 139 -3.26 5.97 -27.50
N SER A 140 -3.99 6.23 -28.59
CA SER A 140 -3.47 6.99 -29.74
C SER A 140 -3.29 8.48 -29.43
N THR A 141 -4.00 9.01 -28.42
CA THR A 141 -3.84 10.37 -27.89
C THR A 141 -3.20 10.29 -26.51
N PHE A 142 -1.86 10.22 -26.49
CA PHE A 142 -1.08 10.34 -25.26
C PHE A 142 -0.53 11.75 -25.18
N THR A 143 -0.90 12.45 -24.12
CA THR A 143 -0.23 13.67 -23.69
C THR A 143 0.94 13.24 -22.83
N CYS A 144 2.16 13.69 -23.15
CA CYS A 144 3.29 13.54 -22.23
C CYS A 144 2.80 13.93 -20.82
N PRO A 145 3.15 13.17 -19.76
CA PRO A 145 3.04 13.72 -18.43
C PRO A 145 3.77 15.05 -18.56
N ALA A 146 3.11 16.16 -18.20
CA ALA A 146 3.89 17.32 -17.82
C ALA A 146 4.95 16.73 -16.90
N VAL A 147 6.22 17.02 -17.17
CA VAL A 147 7.21 16.88 -16.12
C VAL A 147 6.58 17.74 -15.03
N ALA A 148 5.87 17.12 -14.08
CA ALA A 148 5.76 17.71 -12.78
C ALA A 148 7.22 17.97 -12.52
N ASP A 149 7.58 19.26 -12.47
CA ASP A 149 8.85 19.63 -11.89
C ASP A 149 8.98 18.72 -10.66
N PRO A 150 10.06 17.96 -10.47
CA PRO A 150 10.21 17.15 -9.26
C PRO A 150 9.89 17.94 -7.97
N ASP A 151 9.86 19.27 -8.05
CA ASP A 151 9.48 20.23 -7.03
C ASP A 151 7.97 20.61 -6.97
N ASP A 152 7.14 20.30 -7.98
CA ASP A 152 5.70 20.61 -7.99
C ASP A 152 4.85 19.44 -7.47
N PRO A 153 4.18 19.61 -6.31
CA PRO A 153 3.33 18.59 -5.71
C PRO A 153 2.07 18.33 -6.53
N VAL A 154 1.69 17.06 -6.68
CA VAL A 154 0.42 16.65 -7.28
C VAL A 154 -0.60 16.42 -6.17
N ALA A 155 -1.56 17.34 -6.03
CA ALA A 155 -2.68 17.18 -5.11
C ALA A 155 -3.78 16.28 -5.71
N LEU A 156 -4.14 15.23 -4.97
CA LEU A 156 -5.24 14.32 -5.26
C LEU A 156 -6.43 14.67 -4.37
N CYS A 157 -7.56 15.01 -4.99
CA CYS A 157 -8.80 15.34 -4.30
C CYS A 157 -9.99 15.28 -5.26
N GLY A 158 -11.13 14.79 -4.78
CA GLY A 158 -12.38 14.75 -5.55
C GLY A 158 -12.41 13.64 -6.59
N ALA A 159 -13.29 13.78 -7.59
CA ALA A 159 -13.50 12.76 -8.61
C ALA A 159 -12.39 12.78 -9.68
N LEU A 160 -11.75 11.63 -9.89
CA LEU A 160 -10.95 11.36 -11.09
C LEU A 160 -11.91 10.91 -12.19
N THR A 161 -12.04 11.75 -13.22
CA THR A 161 -12.96 11.55 -14.36
C THR A 161 -12.27 11.03 -15.62
N ALA A 162 -10.95 10.89 -15.58
CA ALA A 162 -10.13 10.37 -16.66
C ALA A 162 -8.97 9.56 -16.10
N ASN A 163 -8.48 8.62 -16.90
CA ASN A 163 -7.36 7.75 -16.51
C ASN A 163 -6.16 8.59 -16.09
N MET A 164 -5.55 8.22 -14.97
CA MET A 164 -4.42 8.93 -14.39
C MET A 164 -3.31 7.92 -14.07
N ARG A 165 -2.05 8.31 -14.31
CA ARG A 165 -0.89 7.55 -13.87
C ARG A 165 -0.01 8.38 -12.95
N LEU A 166 0.30 7.84 -11.78
CA LEU A 166 1.26 8.40 -10.84
C LEU A 166 2.64 7.81 -11.13
N TYR A 167 3.63 8.67 -11.30
CA TYR A 167 5.01 8.34 -11.66
C TYR A 167 5.94 8.57 -10.49
N ARG A 168 6.94 7.70 -10.35
CA ARG A 168 7.97 7.87 -9.33
C ARG A 168 8.75 9.16 -9.57
N GLY A 169 9.06 9.89 -8.50
CA GLY A 169 9.85 11.12 -8.53
C GLY A 169 9.03 12.39 -8.35
N ALA A 170 7.70 12.32 -8.48
CA ALA A 170 6.80 13.39 -8.07
C ALA A 170 6.34 13.22 -6.61
N LEU A 171 6.00 14.33 -5.96
CA LEU A 171 5.40 14.34 -4.64
C LEU A 171 3.86 14.29 -4.74
N TYR A 172 3.25 13.21 -4.29
CA TYR A 172 1.78 13.07 -4.30
C TYR A 172 1.18 13.36 -2.94
N VAL A 173 0.19 14.25 -2.91
CA VAL A 173 -0.52 14.63 -1.69
C VAL A 173 -2.00 14.35 -1.83
N LEU A 174 -2.54 13.46 -1.01
CA LEU A 174 -3.97 13.21 -0.88
C LEU A 174 -4.58 14.25 0.08
N THR A 175 -5.19 15.31 -0.48
CA THR A 175 -5.69 16.46 0.30
C THR A 175 -7.16 16.31 0.71
N CYS A 176 -7.90 15.39 0.12
CA CYS A 176 -9.26 15.02 0.51
C CYS A 176 -9.61 13.62 -0.01
N GLN A 177 -10.85 13.16 0.20
CA GLN A 177 -11.34 11.94 -0.43
C GLN A 177 -11.23 12.03 -1.97
N THR A 178 -10.52 11.07 -2.56
CA THR A 178 -10.32 10.96 -4.02
C THR A 178 -11.06 9.75 -4.54
N PHE A 179 -11.86 9.93 -5.58
CA PHE A 179 -12.76 8.91 -6.11
C PHE A 179 -12.34 8.51 -7.54
N VAL A 180 -11.91 7.27 -7.73
CA VAL A 180 -11.69 6.68 -9.05
C VAL A 180 -13.04 6.18 -9.56
N GLN A 181 -13.64 6.94 -10.47
CA GLN A 181 -15.00 6.67 -10.95
C GLN A 181 -15.09 5.47 -11.89
N SER A 182 -16.31 5.01 -12.12
CA SER A 182 -16.60 3.94 -13.09
C SER A 182 -16.00 4.23 -14.47
N GLY A 183 -15.29 3.25 -15.04
CA GLY A 183 -14.59 3.37 -16.33
C GLY A 183 -13.24 4.10 -16.26
N VAL A 184 -12.83 4.58 -15.09
CA VAL A 184 -11.56 5.28 -14.87
C VAL A 184 -10.53 4.35 -14.24
N THR A 185 -9.29 4.41 -14.72
CA THR A 185 -8.14 3.70 -14.18
C THR A 185 -7.16 4.67 -13.51
N LEU A 186 -6.84 4.41 -12.24
CA LEU A 186 -5.69 5.00 -11.56
C LEU A 186 -4.55 3.98 -11.58
N ALA A 187 -3.46 4.30 -12.27
CA ALA A 187 -2.25 3.49 -12.26
C ALA A 187 -1.16 4.15 -11.41
N ILE A 188 -0.47 3.38 -10.58
CA ILE A 188 0.56 3.88 -9.67
C ILE A 188 1.84 3.10 -9.99
N GLN A 189 2.89 3.83 -10.38
CA GLN A 189 4.18 3.23 -10.66
C GLN A 189 4.84 2.70 -9.38
N ALA A 190 5.54 1.58 -9.48
CA ALA A 190 6.39 1.05 -8.42
C ALA A 190 7.30 2.13 -7.79
N GLY A 191 7.36 2.16 -6.46
CA GLY A 191 8.18 3.08 -5.70
C GLY A 191 7.61 4.50 -5.53
N VAL A 192 6.34 4.71 -5.89
CA VAL A 192 5.59 5.93 -5.56
C VAL A 192 5.17 5.92 -4.09
N THR A 193 5.31 7.08 -3.44
CA THR A 193 4.73 7.34 -2.11
C THR A 193 3.65 8.41 -2.25
N ILE A 194 2.48 8.16 -1.64
CA ILE A 194 1.35 9.08 -1.56
C ILE A 194 1.15 9.44 -0.11
N TYR A 195 1.09 10.75 0.16
CA TYR A 195 1.02 11.28 1.51
C TYR A 195 -0.35 11.94 1.76
N ALA A 196 -1.04 11.52 2.80
CA ALA A 196 -2.34 12.06 3.17
C ALA A 196 -2.20 13.25 4.13
N SER A 197 -2.94 14.31 3.83
CA SER A 197 -3.06 15.47 4.72
C SER A 197 -3.80 15.08 6.01
N PRO A 198 -3.41 15.62 7.17
CA PRO A 198 -4.08 15.33 8.46
C PRO A 198 -5.48 15.94 8.56
N VAL A 199 -5.82 16.88 7.66
CA VAL A 199 -7.15 17.48 7.55
C VAL A 199 -7.56 17.57 6.08
N ALA A 200 -8.84 17.36 5.79
CA ALA A 200 -9.35 17.47 4.43
C ALA A 200 -9.44 18.93 3.98
N ALA A 201 -9.03 19.22 2.75
CA ALA A 201 -8.98 20.57 2.19
C ALA A 201 -10.35 21.30 2.19
N GLY A 202 -11.45 20.56 2.10
CA GLY A 202 -12.82 21.09 2.13
C GLY A 202 -13.49 21.07 3.51
N GLY A 203 -12.80 20.62 4.56
CA GLY A 203 -13.41 20.37 5.87
C GLY A 203 -14.38 19.18 5.90
N GLY A 204 -14.32 18.31 4.88
CA GLY A 204 -15.10 17.08 4.78
C GLY A 204 -14.42 15.88 5.45
N GLY A 205 -14.87 14.66 5.10
CA GLY A 205 -14.34 13.40 5.64
C GLY A 205 -12.83 13.24 5.43
N ALA A 206 -12.21 12.39 6.27
CA ALA A 206 -10.77 12.15 6.26
C ALA A 206 -10.26 11.83 4.84
N PRO A 207 -9.08 12.36 4.41
CA PRO A 207 -8.53 12.03 3.11
C PRO A 207 -8.39 10.51 2.94
N ALA A 208 -8.93 9.98 1.85
CA ALA A 208 -8.95 8.56 1.55
C ALA A 208 -8.92 8.35 0.03
N LEU A 209 -8.47 7.18 -0.42
CA LEU A 209 -8.54 6.80 -1.84
C LEU A 209 -9.65 5.76 -1.99
N ILE A 210 -10.66 6.10 -2.80
CA ILE A 210 -11.84 5.27 -3.02
C ILE A 210 -11.86 4.85 -4.49
N ILE A 211 -11.83 3.55 -4.73
CA ILE A 211 -12.08 2.96 -6.04
C ILE A 211 -13.56 2.62 -6.10
N GLU A 212 -14.33 3.40 -6.84
CA GLU A 212 -15.77 3.17 -6.97
C GLU A 212 -16.06 1.93 -7.83
N LYS A 213 -17.31 1.43 -7.77
CA LYS A 213 -17.76 0.34 -8.62
C LYS A 213 -17.47 0.58 -10.11
N GLY A 214 -16.67 -0.32 -10.69
CA GLY A 214 -16.22 -0.24 -12.09
C GLY A 214 -15.07 0.73 -12.35
N GLY A 215 -14.56 1.42 -11.32
CA GLY A 215 -13.24 2.03 -11.34
C GLY A 215 -12.15 0.97 -11.18
N PHE A 216 -10.91 1.32 -11.53
CA PHE A 216 -9.83 0.35 -11.60
C PHE A 216 -8.53 0.89 -11.01
N LEU A 217 -7.87 0.13 -10.15
CA LEU A 217 -6.57 0.46 -9.55
C LEU A 217 -5.46 -0.46 -10.07
N LEU A 218 -4.40 0.10 -10.63
CA LEU A 218 -3.18 -0.63 -11.00
C LEU A 218 -2.03 -0.18 -10.11
N ALA A 219 -1.85 -0.81 -8.95
CA ALA A 219 -0.80 -0.52 -7.98
C ALA A 219 0.19 -1.69 -7.90
N GLU A 220 1.10 -1.76 -8.88
CA GLU A 220 2.05 -2.87 -9.04
C GLU A 220 3.47 -2.44 -8.64
N GLY A 221 3.73 -2.51 -7.33
CA GLY A 221 5.04 -2.31 -6.73
C GLY A 221 5.95 -3.53 -6.85
N SER A 222 7.09 -3.45 -6.18
CA SER A 222 7.98 -4.60 -5.96
C SER A 222 8.60 -4.53 -4.58
N ALA A 223 9.17 -5.64 -4.08
CA ALA A 223 9.88 -5.61 -2.79
C ALA A 223 10.98 -4.51 -2.73
N ALA A 224 11.66 -4.24 -3.85
CA ALA A 224 12.71 -3.21 -3.92
C ALA A 224 12.16 -1.79 -4.15
N ALA A 225 10.91 -1.66 -4.60
CA ALA A 225 10.25 -0.39 -4.89
C ALA A 225 8.74 -0.52 -4.60
N PRO A 226 8.35 -0.63 -3.33
CA PRO A 226 6.95 -0.78 -2.94
C PRO A 226 6.20 0.53 -3.15
N ILE A 227 4.89 0.44 -3.36
CA ILE A 227 4.00 1.60 -3.35
C ILE A 227 3.60 1.85 -1.90
N THR A 228 3.69 3.09 -1.42
CA THR A 228 3.40 3.43 -0.02
C THR A 228 2.35 4.52 0.07
N PHE A 229 1.26 4.26 0.78
CA PHE A 229 0.31 5.25 1.25
C PHE A 229 0.58 5.51 2.73
N THR A 230 0.74 6.77 3.13
CA THR A 230 1.07 7.16 4.50
C THR A 230 0.57 8.57 4.81
N ALA A 231 0.68 9.02 6.06
CA ALA A 231 0.26 10.35 6.49
C ALA A 231 1.42 11.37 6.48
N PHE A 232 1.08 12.65 6.59
CA PHE A 232 2.05 13.70 6.92
C PHE A 232 2.58 13.48 8.34
N ASN A 233 3.91 13.55 8.51
CA ASN A 233 4.58 13.45 9.80
C ASN A 233 3.94 12.38 10.70
N PRO A 234 3.95 11.10 10.28
CA PRO A 234 3.22 10.02 10.96
C PRO A 234 3.74 9.75 12.39
N THR A 235 4.88 10.34 12.70
CA THR A 235 5.62 10.26 13.94
C THR A 235 5.30 11.44 14.86
N VAL A 236 5.10 11.22 16.16
CA VAL A 236 5.23 12.34 17.12
C VAL A 236 6.70 12.59 17.40
N SER A 237 7.25 13.71 16.93
CA SER A 237 8.53 14.21 17.45
C SER A 237 8.31 14.79 18.84
N SER A 238 8.70 14.06 19.88
CA SER A 238 8.83 14.63 21.22
C SER A 238 10.27 14.51 21.71
N SER A 239 10.85 15.63 22.16
CA SER A 239 12.00 15.64 23.08
C SER A 239 11.65 15.05 24.46
N SER A 240 10.37 14.72 24.67
CA SER A 240 9.86 14.00 25.82
C SER A 240 9.98 12.50 25.54
N SER A 241 10.87 11.85 26.26
CA SER A 241 10.81 10.41 26.51
C SER A 241 9.44 10.08 27.12
N VAL A 242 8.63 9.25 26.46
CA VAL A 242 7.50 8.61 27.15
C VAL A 242 8.11 7.60 28.11
N VAL A 243 7.94 7.85 29.40
CA VAL A 243 8.22 6.85 30.44
C VAL A 243 7.06 5.86 30.39
N THR A 244 7.27 4.71 29.76
CA THR A 244 6.50 3.51 30.15
C THR A 244 7.07 3.01 31.48
N ASP A 245 6.27 2.29 32.26
CA ASP A 245 6.57 1.94 33.66
C ASP A 245 7.75 0.95 33.85
N ALA A 246 8.43 0.55 32.78
CA ALA A 246 9.62 -0.31 32.81
C ALA A 246 10.85 0.44 32.24
N SER A 247 11.78 0.78 33.13
CA SER A 247 12.88 1.72 32.92
C SER A 247 13.98 1.36 31.89
N THR A 248 14.65 2.42 31.42
CA THR A 248 16.00 2.51 30.79
C THR A 248 16.12 2.37 29.27
N GLY A 249 15.55 3.32 28.53
CA GLY A 249 15.94 3.59 27.14
C GLY A 249 15.14 4.76 26.57
N ALA A 250 15.78 5.66 25.83
CA ALA A 250 15.08 6.71 25.11
C ALA A 250 14.26 6.07 23.97
N LEU A 251 12.95 5.95 24.15
CA LEU A 251 12.05 5.68 23.03
C LEU A 251 11.83 6.99 22.29
N THR A 252 12.26 7.00 21.03
CA THR A 252 12.15 8.12 20.10
C THR A 252 11.07 7.73 19.10
N VAL A 253 10.06 8.59 18.94
CA VAL A 253 8.92 8.47 18.02
C VAL A 253 7.91 7.38 18.37
N LEU A 254 6.68 7.79 18.71
CA LEU A 254 5.51 6.93 18.63
C LEU A 254 4.88 7.12 17.25
N GLU A 255 4.72 6.03 16.50
CA GLU A 255 3.97 6.01 15.26
C GLU A 255 2.49 6.23 15.58
N THR A 256 1.88 7.21 14.93
CA THR A 256 0.49 7.61 15.21
C THR A 256 -0.48 6.87 14.31
N LYS A 257 -1.69 6.62 14.83
CA LYS A 257 -2.78 5.95 14.13
C LYS A 257 -3.87 6.96 13.73
N GLY A 258 -4.74 6.62 12.78
CA GLY A 258 -5.96 7.38 12.48
C GLY A 258 -5.72 8.72 11.79
N LYS A 259 -4.62 8.85 11.03
CA LYS A 259 -4.20 10.13 10.43
C LYS A 259 -4.84 10.42 9.07
N TRP A 260 -5.39 9.40 8.43
CA TRP A 260 -6.14 9.49 7.18
C TRP A 260 -7.12 8.31 7.12
N GLY A 261 -8.04 8.31 6.15
CA GLY A 261 -9.06 7.27 6.06
C GLY A 261 -8.44 5.91 5.75
N GLY A 262 -8.01 5.72 4.51
CA GLY A 262 -7.46 4.45 4.06
C GLY A 262 -7.66 4.25 2.56
N LEU A 263 -7.49 3.01 2.12
CA LEU A 263 -7.71 2.58 0.74
C LEU A 263 -8.97 1.71 0.66
N ILE A 264 -9.97 2.17 -0.07
CA ILE A 264 -11.28 1.51 -0.16
C ILE A 264 -11.55 1.07 -1.59
N LEU A 265 -11.82 -0.22 -1.79
CA LEU A 265 -12.20 -0.79 -3.08
C LEU A 265 -13.66 -1.24 -3.03
N LEU A 266 -14.49 -0.71 -3.91
CA LEU A 266 -15.91 -1.05 -4.01
C LEU A 266 -16.15 -1.85 -5.29
N GLY A 267 -16.40 -3.14 -5.12
CA GLY A 267 -16.61 -4.07 -6.23
C GLY A 267 -18.07 -4.41 -6.50
N ASN A 268 -18.27 -5.34 -7.42
CA ASN A 268 -19.60 -5.80 -7.85
C ASN A 268 -19.85 -7.29 -7.56
N ALA A 269 -19.07 -7.90 -6.65
CA ALA A 269 -19.25 -9.28 -6.20
C ALA A 269 -20.37 -9.40 -5.14
N PRO A 270 -20.95 -10.60 -4.96
CA PRO A 270 -22.04 -10.79 -4.01
C PRO A 270 -21.67 -10.48 -2.56
N THR A 271 -22.64 -9.92 -1.83
CA THR A 271 -22.65 -9.72 -0.38
C THR A 271 -23.99 -10.24 0.16
N ASN A 272 -24.15 -10.34 1.47
CA ASN A 272 -25.44 -10.71 2.09
C ASN A 272 -26.29 -9.52 2.53
N VAL A 273 -25.80 -8.30 2.30
CA VAL A 273 -26.55 -7.05 2.42
C VAL A 273 -27.12 -6.59 1.06
N PRO A 274 -28.14 -5.71 1.03
CA PRO A 274 -28.66 -5.18 -0.23
C PRO A 274 -27.60 -4.43 -1.04
N THR A 275 -27.66 -4.45 -2.38
CA THR A 275 -26.73 -3.69 -3.25
C THR A 275 -26.88 -2.16 -3.14
N THR A 276 -27.85 -1.69 -2.35
CA THR A 276 -28.03 -0.28 -1.99
C THR A 276 -27.35 0.08 -0.66
N ALA A 277 -26.73 -0.89 0.01
CA ALA A 277 -25.93 -0.66 1.20
C ALA A 277 -24.80 0.33 0.87
N ILE A 278 -24.55 1.25 1.79
CA ILE A 278 -23.51 2.26 1.70
C ILE A 278 -22.33 1.72 2.49
N ILE A 279 -21.13 1.79 1.91
CA ILE A 279 -19.90 1.44 2.64
C ILE A 279 -19.74 2.42 3.80
N GLU A 280 -19.33 1.92 4.95
CA GLU A 280 -19.02 2.77 6.09
C GLU A 280 -17.94 3.82 5.75
N GLY A 281 -17.95 4.89 6.53
CA GLY A 281 -17.01 6.00 6.43
C GLY A 281 -17.15 6.89 5.18
N ILE A 282 -17.85 6.45 4.14
CA ILE A 282 -17.96 7.15 2.87
C ILE A 282 -19.41 7.45 2.49
N THR A 283 -19.74 8.74 2.41
CA THR A 283 -21.09 9.19 2.09
C THR A 283 -21.54 8.75 0.70
N ALA A 284 -22.70 8.07 0.64
CA ALA A 284 -23.42 7.74 -0.59
C ALA A 284 -22.62 6.92 -1.62
N LYS A 285 -21.75 6.01 -1.17
CA LYS A 285 -21.04 5.05 -2.02
C LYS A 285 -21.46 3.63 -1.72
N THR A 286 -21.99 2.94 -2.72
CA THR A 286 -22.51 1.57 -2.59
C THR A 286 -21.53 0.53 -3.08
N TYR A 287 -21.58 -0.67 -2.51
CA TYR A 287 -20.79 -1.84 -2.90
C TYR A 287 -21.68 -3.06 -3.12
N GLY A 288 -21.07 -4.16 -3.55
CA GLY A 288 -21.75 -5.43 -3.77
C GLY A 288 -22.50 -5.49 -5.11
N GLY A 289 -22.87 -6.70 -5.51
CA GLY A 289 -23.51 -6.96 -6.79
C GLY A 289 -23.69 -8.45 -7.07
N THR A 290 -23.59 -8.84 -8.33
CA THR A 290 -23.87 -10.22 -8.78
C THR A 290 -22.69 -10.89 -9.50
N ASN A 291 -21.56 -10.21 -9.67
CA ASN A 291 -20.41 -10.72 -10.42
C ASN A 291 -19.25 -11.12 -9.49
N PRO A 292 -19.15 -12.39 -9.06
CA PRO A 292 -18.07 -12.86 -8.18
C PRO A 292 -16.68 -12.84 -8.85
N THR A 293 -16.60 -12.67 -10.17
CA THR A 293 -15.33 -12.62 -10.90
C THR A 293 -14.95 -11.22 -11.36
N GLU A 294 -15.64 -10.19 -10.86
CA GLU A 294 -15.29 -8.80 -11.13
C GLU A 294 -13.88 -8.48 -10.62
N SER A 295 -13.24 -7.49 -11.24
CA SER A 295 -11.89 -7.06 -10.90
C SER A 295 -11.88 -5.55 -10.71
N SER A 296 -11.52 -5.13 -9.50
CA SER A 296 -11.32 -3.72 -9.14
C SER A 296 -9.87 -3.28 -9.32
N GLY A 297 -8.97 -4.18 -9.75
CA GLY A 297 -7.57 -3.85 -9.96
C GLY A 297 -6.54 -4.92 -9.58
N SER A 298 -5.31 -4.43 -9.36
CA SER A 298 -4.14 -5.16 -8.90
C SER A 298 -3.42 -4.35 -7.83
N LEU A 299 -3.21 -4.94 -6.65
CA LEU A 299 -2.41 -4.42 -5.55
C LEU A 299 -1.27 -5.40 -5.30
N GLN A 300 -0.04 -4.99 -5.64
CA GLN A 300 1.17 -5.78 -5.41
C GLN A 300 2.26 -4.97 -4.73
N TYR A 301 2.82 -5.46 -3.62
CA TYR A 301 3.81 -4.70 -2.83
C TYR A 301 3.32 -3.29 -2.45
N VAL A 302 2.10 -3.24 -1.92
CA VAL A 302 1.44 -2.02 -1.46
C VAL A 302 1.47 -1.94 0.06
N ARG A 303 1.86 -0.78 0.58
CA ARG A 303 1.83 -0.47 2.02
C ARG A 303 0.79 0.61 2.28
N VAL A 304 -0.01 0.42 3.31
CA VAL A 304 -0.98 1.40 3.81
C VAL A 304 -0.71 1.60 5.29
N TRP A 305 -0.18 2.76 5.66
CA TRP A 305 0.24 3.03 7.02
C TRP A 305 -0.50 4.22 7.62
N HIS A 306 -0.80 4.16 8.92
CA HIS A 306 -1.40 5.26 9.70
C HIS A 306 -2.83 5.67 9.29
N GLY A 307 -3.58 4.77 8.63
CA GLY A 307 -4.99 4.97 8.29
C GLY A 307 -5.91 4.80 9.52
N GLY A 308 -7.20 4.54 9.33
CA GLY A 308 -8.11 4.26 10.44
C GLY A 308 -8.90 5.47 10.92
N ALA A 309 -8.99 6.56 10.14
CA ALA A 309 -9.54 7.80 10.67
C ALA A 309 -11.04 7.67 11.04
N VAL A 310 -11.37 8.01 12.28
CA VAL A 310 -12.74 8.13 12.78
C VAL A 310 -13.45 9.28 12.07
N VAL A 311 -14.52 8.97 11.33
CA VAL A 311 -15.31 9.97 10.58
C VAL A 311 -16.74 10.14 11.10
N GLY A 312 -17.14 9.37 12.11
CA GLY A 312 -18.37 9.51 12.90
C GLY A 312 -18.28 8.66 14.18
N ALA A 313 -19.35 8.61 14.97
CA ALA A 313 -19.44 7.60 16.04
C ALA A 313 -19.82 6.26 15.40
N ASP A 314 -19.08 5.20 15.71
CA ASP A 314 -19.23 3.85 15.14
C ASP A 314 -19.25 3.90 13.60
N ASN A 315 -18.36 4.72 13.04
CA ASN A 315 -18.24 4.97 11.61
C ASN A 315 -16.82 5.44 11.29
N GLU A 316 -15.93 4.46 11.19
CA GLU A 316 -14.52 4.59 10.94
C GLU A 316 -14.18 4.21 9.48
N ILE A 317 -12.91 4.27 9.10
CA ILE A 317 -12.43 3.85 7.78
C ILE A 317 -11.19 2.99 8.00
N ASN A 318 -11.21 1.76 7.49
CA ASN A 318 -10.15 0.77 7.69
C ASN A 318 -8.87 1.06 6.89
N GLY A 319 -7.83 0.26 7.11
CA GLY A 319 -6.59 0.34 6.35
C GLY A 319 -6.84 0.04 4.86
N ILE A 320 -7.17 -1.21 4.55
CA ILE A 320 -7.62 -1.61 3.22
C ILE A 320 -8.99 -2.27 3.31
N THR A 321 -10.01 -1.59 2.80
CA THR A 321 -11.40 -2.09 2.77
C THR A 321 -11.73 -2.72 1.42
N PHE A 322 -12.31 -3.91 1.44
CA PHE A 322 -12.83 -4.63 0.28
C PHE A 322 -14.36 -4.76 0.36
N GLY A 323 -15.08 -3.74 -0.10
CA GLY A 323 -16.54 -3.79 -0.20
C GLY A 323 -16.98 -4.57 -1.43
N GLY A 324 -17.40 -5.83 -1.27
CA GLY A 324 -17.94 -6.64 -2.37
C GLY A 324 -16.97 -6.81 -3.54
N VAL A 325 -15.67 -6.95 -3.27
CA VAL A 325 -14.63 -7.05 -4.31
C VAL A 325 -14.55 -8.47 -4.88
N GLY A 326 -14.46 -8.59 -6.21
CA GLY A 326 -14.45 -9.88 -6.89
C GLY A 326 -13.10 -10.59 -6.95
N SER A 327 -13.15 -11.90 -7.19
CA SER A 327 -11.99 -12.80 -7.32
C SER A 327 -11.08 -12.51 -8.52
N GLY A 328 -11.50 -11.63 -9.43
CA GLY A 328 -10.66 -11.14 -10.54
C GLY A 328 -9.66 -10.06 -10.10
N THR A 329 -9.79 -9.52 -8.88
CA THR A 329 -8.85 -8.55 -8.30
C THR A 329 -7.62 -9.29 -7.78
N ILE A 330 -6.43 -8.77 -8.08
CA ILE A 330 -5.16 -9.33 -7.57
C ILE A 330 -4.76 -8.56 -6.32
N VAL A 331 -4.55 -9.27 -5.21
CA VAL A 331 -4.03 -8.71 -3.96
C VAL A 331 -2.92 -9.62 -3.44
N ASP A 332 -1.68 -9.17 -3.56
CA ASP A 332 -0.49 -9.99 -3.31
C ASP A 332 0.64 -9.14 -2.69
N HIS A 333 1.21 -9.56 -1.56
CA HIS A 333 2.24 -8.77 -0.85
C HIS A 333 1.74 -7.37 -0.43
N CYS A 334 0.67 -7.28 0.35
CA CYS A 334 0.23 -5.99 0.92
C CYS A 334 0.49 -5.93 2.42
N GLU A 335 0.78 -4.73 2.94
CA GLU A 335 0.97 -4.48 4.36
C GLU A 335 0.08 -3.34 4.83
N VAL A 336 -0.57 -3.54 5.98
CA VAL A 336 -1.22 -2.48 6.75
C VAL A 336 -0.50 -2.32 8.08
N ALA A 337 -0.17 -1.09 8.49
CA ALA A 337 0.49 -0.84 9.76
C ALA A 337 0.01 0.43 10.45
N PHE A 338 -0.10 0.39 11.78
CA PHE A 338 -0.52 1.54 12.60
C PHE A 338 -1.89 2.11 12.18
N ASN A 339 -2.78 1.26 11.68
CA ASN A 339 -4.15 1.65 11.43
C ASN A 339 -4.87 1.83 12.78
N LEU A 340 -5.69 2.87 12.93
CA LEU A 340 -6.46 3.05 14.18
C LEU A 340 -7.60 2.03 14.27
N ASP A 341 -8.16 1.72 13.12
CA ASP A 341 -9.25 0.77 12.90
C ASP A 341 -8.66 -0.51 12.28
N ASP A 342 -9.47 -1.28 11.55
CA ASP A 342 -9.03 -2.57 11.03
C ASP A 342 -7.86 -2.52 10.04
N GLY A 343 -7.10 -3.60 9.99
CA GLY A 343 -6.04 -3.81 9.02
C GLY A 343 -6.59 -3.98 7.61
N PHE A 344 -7.09 -5.18 7.34
CA PHE A 344 -7.81 -5.51 6.11
C PHE A 344 -9.24 -5.89 6.45
N GLU A 345 -10.19 -5.17 5.89
CA GLU A 345 -11.61 -5.38 6.16
C GLU A 345 -12.35 -5.88 4.92
N PHE A 346 -13.13 -6.95 5.06
CA PHE A 346 -13.83 -7.62 3.97
C PHE A 346 -15.35 -7.61 4.15
N PHE A 347 -15.99 -6.55 3.71
CA PHE A 347 -17.45 -6.50 3.58
C PHE A 347 -17.96 -7.29 2.35
N GLY A 348 -18.12 -8.59 2.53
CA GLY A 348 -18.57 -9.51 1.50
C GLY A 348 -17.59 -9.66 0.33
N GLY A 349 -18.08 -10.19 -0.80
CA GLY A 349 -17.25 -10.39 -2.00
C GLY A 349 -16.50 -11.72 -2.01
N THR A 350 -15.54 -11.83 -2.93
CA THR A 350 -14.85 -13.09 -3.27
C THR A 350 -13.37 -12.90 -3.62
N VAL A 351 -12.81 -11.72 -3.33
CA VAL A 351 -11.39 -11.42 -3.56
C VAL A 351 -10.52 -12.49 -2.90
N ASN A 352 -9.42 -12.86 -3.56
CA ASN A 352 -8.44 -13.76 -2.98
C ASN A 352 -7.16 -12.99 -2.68
N VAL A 353 -6.52 -13.31 -1.56
CA VAL A 353 -5.37 -12.56 -1.05
C VAL A 353 -4.18 -13.45 -0.72
N LYS A 354 -2.97 -12.99 -1.00
CA LYS A 354 -1.75 -13.75 -0.70
C LYS A 354 -0.66 -12.85 -0.12
N TYR A 355 0.11 -13.34 0.85
CA TYR A 355 1.20 -12.57 1.48
C TYR A 355 0.72 -11.24 2.08
N LEU A 356 -0.19 -11.30 3.05
CA LEU A 356 -0.70 -10.10 3.72
C LEU A 356 -0.09 -9.95 5.11
N SER A 357 0.32 -8.74 5.46
CA SER A 357 0.91 -8.40 6.77
C SER A 357 0.12 -7.30 7.45
N VAL A 358 -0.19 -7.47 8.73
CA VAL A 358 -0.82 -6.45 9.55
C VAL A 358 -0.02 -6.23 10.81
N LEU A 359 0.30 -4.96 11.09
CA LEU A 359 1.16 -4.58 12.21
C LEU A 359 0.51 -3.48 13.06
N PHE A 360 0.38 -3.74 14.34
CA PHE A 360 0.12 -2.72 15.36
C PHE A 360 -1.15 -1.88 15.10
N VAL A 361 -2.20 -2.51 14.57
CA VAL A 361 -3.53 -1.87 14.44
C VAL A 361 -4.14 -1.63 15.82
N ALA A 362 -5.19 -0.80 15.92
CA ALA A 362 -5.87 -0.55 17.20
C ALA A 362 -7.24 -1.23 17.32
N ASP A 363 -7.68 -1.89 16.25
CA ASP A 363 -8.84 -2.79 16.23
C ASP A 363 -8.42 -4.13 15.62
N ASP A 364 -9.19 -4.71 14.70
CA ASP A 364 -8.97 -6.04 14.17
C ASP A 364 -7.96 -6.08 13.03
N ALA A 365 -7.10 -7.09 12.99
CA ALA A 365 -6.11 -7.16 11.92
C ALA A 365 -6.71 -7.61 10.59
N PHE A 366 -7.50 -8.67 10.62
CA PHE A 366 -8.32 -9.13 9.50
C PHE A 366 -9.75 -9.27 9.99
N ASP A 367 -10.65 -8.41 9.52
CA ASP A 367 -12.08 -8.58 9.78
C ASP A 367 -12.78 -9.00 8.47
N THR A 368 -13.71 -9.95 8.58
CA THR A 368 -14.51 -10.41 7.46
C THR A 368 -15.97 -10.47 7.87
N ASP A 369 -16.81 -9.74 7.14
CA ASP A 369 -18.24 -9.72 7.39
C ASP A 369 -19.04 -9.86 6.07
N GLN A 370 -20.36 -9.82 6.18
CA GLN A 370 -21.32 -9.55 5.12
C GLN A 370 -21.26 -10.52 3.94
N GLY A 371 -20.91 -11.77 4.22
CA GLY A 371 -20.96 -12.85 3.26
C GLY A 371 -19.68 -13.02 2.44
N TYR A 372 -18.51 -12.70 3.01
CA TYR A 372 -17.23 -12.83 2.32
C TYR A 372 -16.89 -14.30 2.02
N ILE A 373 -16.70 -14.64 0.75
CA ILE A 373 -16.33 -15.98 0.29
C ILE A 373 -15.06 -15.88 -0.56
N GLY A 374 -13.93 -15.62 0.11
CA GLY A 374 -12.60 -15.55 -0.51
C GLY A 374 -11.59 -16.53 0.07
N LYS A 375 -10.39 -16.53 -0.52
CA LYS A 375 -9.25 -17.37 -0.09
C LYS A 375 -8.10 -16.48 0.37
N GLY A 376 -7.38 -16.94 1.40
CA GLY A 376 -6.19 -16.28 1.93
C GLY A 376 -5.06 -17.28 2.14
N GLN A 377 -3.84 -16.94 1.71
CA GLN A 377 -2.66 -17.75 2.06
C GLN A 377 -1.44 -16.89 2.40
N PHE A 378 -0.69 -17.29 3.43
CA PHE A 378 0.48 -16.55 3.94
C PHE A 378 0.07 -15.22 4.57
N LEU A 379 -0.72 -15.29 5.65
CA LEU A 379 -1.22 -14.13 6.39
C LEU A 379 -0.43 -13.95 7.69
N PHE A 380 0.09 -12.76 7.96
CA PHE A 380 0.88 -12.46 9.14
C PHE A 380 0.27 -11.31 9.93
N VAL A 381 0.12 -11.48 11.24
CA VAL A 381 -0.36 -10.44 12.15
C VAL A 381 0.60 -10.29 13.32
N MET A 382 0.83 -9.03 13.71
CA MET A 382 1.33 -8.66 15.03
C MET A 382 0.44 -7.55 15.59
N GLU A 383 -0.42 -7.86 16.56
CA GLU A 383 -1.48 -6.95 17.04
C GLU A 383 -0.92 -5.69 17.73
N GLY A 384 0.21 -5.81 18.43
CA GLY A 384 0.64 -4.76 19.35
C GLY A 384 -0.14 -4.77 20.67
N LEU A 385 0.08 -3.77 21.52
CA LEU A 385 -0.56 -3.70 22.85
C LEU A 385 -2.00 -3.15 22.84
N SER A 386 -2.44 -2.61 21.71
CA SER A 386 -3.67 -1.81 21.60
C SER A 386 -4.63 -2.30 20.52
N GLY A 387 -4.32 -3.40 19.84
CA GLY A 387 -5.25 -4.03 18.89
C GLY A 387 -6.38 -4.77 19.60
N ASP A 388 -7.38 -5.19 18.83
CA ASP A 388 -8.47 -6.04 19.27
C ASP A 388 -8.15 -7.52 19.05
N HIS A 389 -8.50 -8.07 17.89
CA HIS A 389 -8.20 -9.45 17.52
C HIS A 389 -7.32 -9.52 16.26
N ALA A 390 -6.60 -10.62 16.12
CA ALA A 390 -5.81 -10.87 14.93
C ALA A 390 -6.71 -11.30 13.76
N MET A 391 -7.88 -11.88 14.07
CA MET A 391 -8.97 -12.07 13.14
C MET A 391 -10.30 -11.91 13.86
N GLU A 392 -11.15 -10.98 13.43
CA GLU A 392 -12.58 -11.05 13.68
C GLU A 392 -13.24 -11.65 12.43
N ILE A 393 -14.17 -12.59 12.60
CA ILE A 393 -14.79 -13.27 11.46
C ILE A 393 -16.28 -13.47 11.71
N ASP A 394 -17.06 -12.75 10.91
CA ASP A 394 -18.46 -12.47 11.14
C ASP A 394 -19.26 -12.74 9.86
N SER A 395 -20.59 -12.71 9.96
CA SER A 395 -21.45 -12.92 8.79
C SER A 395 -22.87 -12.42 8.94
N GLY A 396 -23.39 -12.38 10.15
CA GLY A 396 -24.77 -12.07 10.49
C GLY A 396 -25.18 -10.69 10.00
N VAL A 397 -26.48 -10.46 9.88
CA VAL A 397 -27.00 -9.11 9.58
C VAL A 397 -28.08 -8.78 10.59
N GLY A 398 -27.75 -7.87 11.51
CA GLY A 398 -28.61 -7.55 12.65
C GLY A 398 -28.78 -8.76 13.56
N SER A 399 -30.02 -9.25 13.72
CA SER A 399 -30.29 -10.45 14.54
C SER A 399 -30.34 -11.76 13.73
N ASN A 400 -30.03 -11.70 12.43
CA ASN A 400 -30.07 -12.87 11.55
C ASN A 400 -28.68 -13.48 11.38
N GLN A 401 -28.35 -14.46 12.23
CA GLN A 401 -27.07 -15.18 12.21
C GLN A 401 -27.03 -16.25 11.10
N ASP A 402 -28.07 -16.35 10.27
CA ASP A 402 -28.15 -17.26 9.13
C ASP A 402 -28.28 -16.49 7.79
N ALA A 403 -27.77 -15.26 7.74
CA ALA A 403 -27.72 -14.45 6.52
C ALA A 403 -26.94 -15.17 5.39
N THR A 404 -27.40 -15.00 4.15
CA THR A 404 -26.81 -15.65 2.96
C THR A 404 -26.46 -14.63 1.87
N PRO A 405 -25.33 -14.78 1.15
CA PRO A 405 -24.26 -15.76 1.39
C PRO A 405 -23.66 -15.63 2.79
N ARG A 406 -23.37 -16.76 3.42
CA ARG A 406 -22.69 -16.76 4.72
C ARG A 406 -21.20 -16.55 4.48
N SER A 407 -20.56 -15.70 5.29
CA SER A 407 -19.12 -15.53 5.24
C SER A 407 -18.45 -16.88 5.47
N HIS A 408 -17.44 -17.17 4.66
CA HIS A 408 -16.77 -18.46 4.68
C HIS A 408 -15.32 -18.32 4.19
N PRO A 409 -14.50 -17.49 4.87
CA PRO A 409 -13.10 -17.31 4.52
C PRO A 409 -12.36 -18.65 4.52
N ALA A 410 -11.52 -18.87 3.50
CA ALA A 410 -10.63 -20.03 3.43
C ALA A 410 -9.18 -19.58 3.63
N PHE A 411 -8.75 -19.50 4.89
CA PHE A 411 -7.43 -19.00 5.28
C PHE A 411 -6.48 -20.13 5.66
N TYR A 412 -5.37 -20.24 4.92
CA TYR A 412 -4.35 -21.25 5.15
C TYR A 412 -2.98 -20.61 5.37
N SER A 413 -2.12 -21.27 6.15
CA SER A 413 -0.74 -20.82 6.34
C SER A 413 -0.68 -19.40 6.91
N PHE A 414 -1.25 -19.20 8.09
CA PHE A 414 -1.30 -17.90 8.77
C PHE A 414 -0.55 -17.94 10.10
N THR A 415 0.02 -16.81 10.51
CA THR A 415 0.75 -16.63 11.77
C THR A 415 0.24 -15.39 12.48
N LEU A 416 -0.41 -15.59 13.62
CA LEU A 416 -0.99 -14.55 14.46
C LEU A 416 -0.16 -14.45 15.74
N ILE A 417 0.47 -13.29 15.94
CA ILE A 417 1.27 -12.99 17.12
C ILE A 417 0.51 -11.97 17.94
N GLY A 418 0.09 -12.40 19.14
CA GLY A 418 -0.68 -11.56 20.03
C GLY A 418 0.12 -10.48 20.72
N GLY A 419 -0.57 -9.49 21.27
CA GLY A 419 0.01 -8.45 22.15
C GLY A 419 0.63 -8.97 23.45
N GLY A 420 0.42 -10.26 23.78
CA GLY A 420 0.97 -10.93 24.96
C GLY A 420 0.19 -10.66 26.25
N THR A 421 0.80 -10.97 27.40
CA THR A 421 0.16 -10.96 28.74
C THR A 421 0.71 -9.87 29.68
N GLY A 422 1.43 -8.88 29.14
CA GLY A 422 2.04 -7.79 29.92
C GLY A 422 1.04 -6.74 30.41
N THR A 423 1.45 -5.90 31.37
CA THR A 423 0.65 -4.77 31.87
C THR A 423 0.21 -3.87 30.70
N GLY A 424 -1.09 -3.62 30.57
CA GLY A 424 -1.67 -2.79 29.50
C GLY A 424 -1.95 -3.52 28.20
N ALA A 425 -1.61 -4.81 28.08
CA ALA A 425 -2.09 -5.63 26.98
C ALA A 425 -3.61 -5.80 27.10
N ARG A 426 -4.32 -5.61 25.99
CA ARG A 426 -5.75 -5.89 25.91
C ARG A 426 -6.02 -7.35 26.24
N THR A 427 -7.15 -7.60 26.92
CA THR A 427 -7.68 -8.94 27.18
C THR A 427 -8.53 -9.40 26.00
N GLY A 428 -8.23 -10.57 25.43
CA GLY A 428 -8.98 -11.13 24.30
C GLY A 428 -8.34 -12.40 23.72
N GLU A 429 -9.03 -13.00 22.77
CA GLU A 429 -8.58 -14.08 21.90
C GLU A 429 -7.89 -13.56 20.64
N LEU A 430 -7.18 -14.44 19.94
CA LEU A 430 -6.59 -14.08 18.65
C LEU A 430 -7.57 -14.18 17.49
N ILE A 431 -8.58 -15.05 17.59
CA ILE A 431 -9.62 -15.16 16.58
C ILE A 431 -10.98 -15.11 17.28
N HIS A 432 -11.72 -14.04 17.04
CA HIS A 432 -13.11 -13.92 17.42
C HIS A 432 -13.98 -14.52 16.31
N VAL A 433 -14.78 -15.54 16.63
CA VAL A 433 -15.65 -16.23 15.67
C VAL A 433 -17.09 -15.90 16.02
N ASN A 434 -17.69 -14.99 15.27
CA ASN A 434 -18.98 -14.43 15.63
C ASN A 434 -20.00 -14.50 14.49
N ASP A 435 -21.23 -14.13 14.82
CA ASP A 435 -22.30 -13.83 13.89
C ASP A 435 -22.60 -14.94 12.86
N GLY A 436 -22.42 -16.18 13.29
CA GLY A 436 -22.67 -17.37 12.51
C GLY A 436 -21.73 -17.53 11.31
N THR A 437 -20.52 -16.98 11.32
CA THR A 437 -19.57 -17.18 10.22
C THR A 437 -19.20 -18.65 10.01
N GLY A 438 -18.99 -19.06 8.76
CA GLY A 438 -18.35 -20.32 8.41
C GLY A 438 -16.84 -20.15 8.19
N GLY A 439 -16.18 -21.15 7.60
CA GLY A 439 -14.79 -20.95 7.17
C GLY A 439 -13.95 -22.21 7.08
N LYS A 440 -12.71 -22.06 6.61
CA LYS A 440 -11.69 -23.12 6.54
C LYS A 440 -10.34 -22.58 7.01
N PHE A 441 -9.83 -23.12 8.12
CA PHE A 441 -8.60 -22.67 8.73
C PHE A 441 -7.60 -23.82 8.91
N GLY A 442 -6.50 -23.80 8.16
CA GLY A 442 -5.49 -24.86 8.17
C GLY A 442 -4.06 -24.35 8.11
N ASN A 443 -3.10 -25.15 8.57
CA ASN A 443 -1.68 -24.76 8.69
C ASN A 443 -1.45 -23.43 9.45
N GLY A 444 -2.31 -23.09 10.41
CA GLY A 444 -2.23 -21.88 11.22
C GLY A 444 -1.30 -21.98 12.43
N ILE A 445 -0.79 -20.83 12.86
CA ILE A 445 -0.06 -20.63 14.12
C ILE A 445 -0.70 -19.44 14.85
N LEU A 446 -1.18 -19.67 16.06
CA LEU A 446 -1.65 -18.66 17.01
C LEU A 446 -0.68 -18.66 18.17
N ALA A 447 0.05 -17.56 18.35
CA ALA A 447 1.10 -17.47 19.36
C ALA A 447 0.89 -16.27 20.29
N PHE A 448 1.13 -16.49 21.58
CA PHE A 448 0.99 -15.48 22.62
C PHE A 448 -0.39 -14.79 22.70
N PRO A 449 -1.51 -15.54 22.62
CA PRO A 449 -2.81 -14.96 22.96
C PRO A 449 -2.80 -14.45 24.40
N ASN A 450 -3.56 -13.40 24.69
CA ASN A 450 -3.73 -12.92 26.05
C ASN A 450 -4.59 -13.89 26.87
N LEU A 451 -5.73 -14.33 26.32
CA LEU A 451 -6.64 -15.30 26.93
C LEU A 451 -6.71 -16.59 26.12
N ASN A 452 -7.43 -16.56 24.99
CA ASN A 452 -7.74 -17.77 24.23
C ASN A 452 -7.15 -17.75 22.83
N GLY A 453 -6.97 -18.92 22.22
CA GLY A 453 -6.69 -18.98 20.79
C GLY A 453 -7.89 -18.47 19.98
N LEU A 454 -9.04 -19.11 20.18
CA LEU A 454 -10.31 -18.79 19.54
C LEU A 454 -11.41 -18.62 20.57
N LEU A 455 -12.34 -17.72 20.30
CA LEU A 455 -13.61 -17.60 21.02
C LEU A 455 -14.76 -17.70 20.02
N PHE A 456 -15.82 -18.41 20.40
CA PHE A 456 -17.05 -18.47 19.61
C PHE A 456 -18.17 -17.70 20.30
N GLU A 457 -18.83 -16.86 19.52
CA GLU A 457 -20.01 -16.09 19.88
C GLU A 457 -21.08 -16.15 18.77
N ASP A 458 -22.33 -15.88 19.16
CA ASP A 458 -23.52 -15.77 18.31
C ASP A 458 -23.63 -16.66 17.06
N CYS A 459 -23.58 -17.97 17.31
CA CYS A 459 -23.53 -19.01 16.29
C CYS A 459 -24.83 -19.19 15.47
N GLY A 460 -24.67 -19.41 14.16
CA GLY A 460 -25.77 -19.65 13.21
C GLY A 460 -26.48 -20.99 13.43
N SER A 461 -27.80 -21.02 13.30
CA SER A 461 -28.61 -22.22 13.63
C SER A 461 -28.41 -23.38 12.65
N THR A 462 -27.90 -23.10 11.45
CA THR A 462 -27.68 -24.07 10.37
C THR A 462 -26.22 -24.49 10.21
N LEU A 463 -25.31 -23.90 11.00
CA LEU A 463 -23.88 -24.07 10.83
C LEU A 463 -23.37 -25.36 11.52
N SER A 464 -22.53 -26.11 10.82
CA SER A 464 -21.85 -27.28 11.40
C SER A 464 -20.40 -26.98 11.75
N TYR A 465 -19.99 -27.32 12.96
CA TYR A 465 -18.62 -27.15 13.44
C TYR A 465 -17.86 -28.48 13.27
N THR A 466 -16.74 -28.50 12.54
CA THR A 466 -15.96 -29.73 12.28
C THR A 466 -14.43 -29.55 12.28
N GLN A 467 -13.69 -30.59 12.71
CA GLN A 467 -12.24 -30.71 12.50
C GLN A 467 -11.88 -31.73 11.40
N THR A 468 -12.89 -32.28 10.71
CA THR A 468 -12.72 -33.13 9.52
C THR A 468 -13.34 -32.43 8.31
N LEU A 469 -12.53 -32.15 7.30
CA LEU A 469 -13.02 -31.55 6.04
C LEU A 469 -14.07 -32.46 5.40
N PRO A 470 -15.32 -31.99 5.19
CA PRO A 470 -16.37 -32.80 4.57
C PRO A 470 -16.01 -33.21 3.13
N ALA A 471 -16.36 -34.41 2.68
CA ALA A 471 -16.05 -34.84 1.29
C ALA A 471 -16.74 -33.97 0.20
N ALA A 472 -17.88 -33.35 0.52
CA ALA A 472 -18.63 -32.43 -0.35
C ALA A 472 -18.16 -30.96 -0.28
N SER A 473 -17.07 -30.67 0.46
CA SER A 473 -16.48 -29.33 0.66
C SER A 473 -15.80 -28.70 -0.56
N VAL A 474 -16.14 -29.19 -1.76
CA VAL A 474 -15.46 -28.99 -3.05
C VAL A 474 -15.58 -27.57 -3.61
N SER A 475 -16.47 -26.73 -3.05
CA SER A 475 -16.55 -25.30 -3.37
C SER A 475 -16.52 -24.45 -2.11
N ILE A 476 -15.79 -23.32 -2.13
CA ILE A 476 -15.91 -22.26 -1.12
C ILE A 476 -17.34 -21.67 -1.08
N SER A 477 -18.13 -21.89 -2.13
CA SER A 477 -19.51 -21.42 -2.26
C SER A 477 -20.57 -22.30 -1.56
N ASN A 478 -20.18 -23.26 -0.72
CA ASN A 478 -21.11 -24.09 0.07
C ASN A 478 -20.87 -23.88 1.58
N PRO A 479 -21.37 -22.77 2.15
CA PRO A 479 -20.87 -22.25 3.42
C PRO A 479 -21.50 -22.89 4.68
N GLY A 480 -21.95 -24.15 4.60
CA GLY A 480 -22.69 -24.80 5.69
C GLY A 480 -21.84 -25.27 6.89
N TYR A 481 -20.58 -24.85 7.00
CA TYR A 481 -19.70 -25.33 8.05
C TYR A 481 -18.62 -24.34 8.47
N PHE A 482 -18.07 -24.56 9.66
CA PHE A 482 -16.83 -23.96 10.15
C PHE A 482 -15.82 -25.09 10.35
N TYR A 483 -14.72 -25.05 9.61
CA TYR A 483 -13.62 -26.00 9.71
C TYR A 483 -12.39 -25.38 10.33
N PHE A 484 -11.92 -25.96 11.42
CA PHE A 484 -10.63 -25.64 12.02
C PHE A 484 -9.79 -26.90 12.15
N SER A 485 -8.60 -26.91 11.54
CA SER A 485 -7.73 -28.08 11.59
C SER A 485 -7.18 -28.33 12.99
N ALA A 486 -7.26 -29.59 13.45
CA ALA A 486 -6.56 -30.04 14.65
C ALA A 486 -5.03 -29.96 14.53
N ASN A 487 -4.51 -29.83 13.31
CA ASN A 487 -3.08 -29.67 13.06
C ASN A 487 -2.59 -28.23 13.32
N ASN A 488 -3.47 -27.24 13.45
CA ASN A 488 -3.07 -25.87 13.78
C ASN A 488 -2.34 -25.83 15.13
N ILE A 489 -1.41 -24.88 15.28
CA ILE A 489 -0.68 -24.66 16.55
C ILE A 489 -1.33 -23.51 17.28
N ILE A 490 -1.65 -23.71 18.56
CA ILE A 490 -2.13 -22.67 19.46
C ILE A 490 -1.24 -22.71 20.72
N ASP A 491 -0.39 -21.70 20.86
CA ASP A 491 0.59 -21.57 21.95
C ASP A 491 -0.02 -20.80 23.14
N THR A 492 -0.98 -21.45 23.80
CA THR A 492 -1.63 -20.98 25.01
C THR A 492 -1.01 -21.56 26.28
N ALA A 493 -1.38 -21.02 27.44
CA ALA A 493 -0.92 -21.55 28.74
C ALA A 493 -1.49 -22.94 29.06
N THR A 494 -2.70 -23.26 28.59
CA THR A 494 -3.37 -24.54 28.84
C THR A 494 -4.14 -25.02 27.60
N ASP A 495 -4.43 -26.32 27.52
CA ASP A 495 -5.32 -26.87 26.48
C ASP A 495 -6.72 -26.23 26.55
N ALA A 496 -7.23 -26.02 27.77
CA ALA A 496 -8.56 -25.44 28.01
C ALA A 496 -8.70 -23.99 27.51
N SER A 497 -7.60 -23.27 27.33
CA SER A 497 -7.59 -21.91 26.79
C SER A 497 -7.35 -21.87 25.28
N GLN A 498 -7.32 -23.01 24.57
CA GLN A 498 -7.24 -22.99 23.12
C GLN A 498 -8.55 -22.50 22.48
N PHE A 499 -9.68 -22.90 23.06
CA PHE A 499 -11.02 -22.60 22.58
C PHE A 499 -11.92 -22.16 23.73
N ALA A 500 -12.61 -21.04 23.58
CA ALA A 500 -13.60 -20.55 24.50
C ALA A 500 -14.97 -20.41 23.84
N LEU A 501 -16.02 -20.44 24.65
CA LEU A 501 -17.37 -20.06 24.25
C LEU A 501 -17.78 -18.83 25.07
N HIS A 502 -18.32 -17.83 24.41
CA HIS A 502 -19.05 -16.77 25.08
C HIS A 502 -20.55 -17.05 25.03
N THR A 503 -21.26 -16.67 26.10
CA THR A 503 -22.72 -16.67 26.08
C THR A 503 -23.18 -15.41 25.35
N GLY A 504 -23.25 -15.49 24.02
CA GLY A 504 -23.80 -14.42 23.19
C GLY A 504 -25.31 -14.22 23.41
N THR A 505 -25.92 -13.40 22.55
CA THR A 505 -27.35 -13.09 22.59
C THR A 505 -28.25 -14.13 21.92
N THR A 506 -27.67 -15.07 21.17
CA THR A 506 -28.36 -16.05 20.31
C THR A 506 -28.12 -17.52 20.73
N SER A 507 -28.21 -18.48 19.79
CA SER A 507 -28.16 -19.92 20.10
C SER A 507 -26.77 -20.34 20.60
N ALA A 508 -26.72 -21.21 21.61
CA ALA A 508 -25.46 -21.71 22.14
C ALA A 508 -24.62 -22.40 21.05
N CYS A 509 -23.39 -21.93 20.87
CA CYS A 509 -22.37 -22.55 20.06
C CYS A 509 -22.11 -23.98 20.55
N THR A 510 -22.09 -24.96 19.63
CA THR A 510 -21.83 -26.38 19.95
C THR A 510 -20.37 -26.88 19.81
N PRO A 511 -19.32 -26.08 19.49
CA PRO A 511 -17.99 -26.65 19.27
C PRO A 511 -17.28 -27.10 20.56
N ALA A 512 -17.67 -26.61 21.75
CA ALA A 512 -16.91 -26.86 22.97
C ALA A 512 -17.36 -28.11 23.71
N ASP A 513 -16.56 -29.15 23.52
CA ASP A 513 -16.15 -30.14 24.53
C ASP A 513 -15.09 -31.11 23.95
N THR A 514 -14.80 -31.06 22.63
CA THR A 514 -13.99 -32.09 21.95
C THR A 514 -12.91 -31.60 20.97
N TRP A 515 -12.84 -30.30 20.69
CA TRP A 515 -11.85 -29.77 19.74
C TRP A 515 -10.46 -29.71 20.36
N THR A 516 -9.46 -30.08 19.55
CA THR A 516 -8.05 -30.00 19.94
C THR A 516 -7.25 -29.24 18.90
N ALA A 517 -6.17 -28.61 19.34
CA ALA A 517 -5.12 -28.09 18.48
C ALA A 517 -3.76 -28.53 19.05
N VAL A 518 -2.69 -28.42 18.26
CA VAL A 518 -1.34 -28.69 18.76
C VAL A 518 -0.98 -27.61 19.79
N LEU A 519 -0.93 -27.99 21.07
CA LEU A 519 -0.52 -27.10 22.15
C LEU A 519 1.00 -26.90 22.16
N GLY A 520 1.41 -25.64 22.37
CA GLY A 520 2.77 -25.28 22.73
C GLY A 520 3.53 -24.50 21.65
N PRO A 521 4.83 -24.24 21.87
CA PRO A 521 5.55 -23.26 21.10
C PRO A 521 5.73 -23.69 19.64
N PRO A 522 5.46 -22.81 18.67
CA PRO A 522 5.60 -23.13 17.25
C PRO A 522 7.07 -23.35 16.83
N GLY A 523 8.02 -22.84 17.62
CA GLY A 523 9.45 -22.92 17.36
C GLY A 523 9.95 -21.83 16.42
N PHE A 524 9.50 -20.58 16.61
CA PHE A 524 10.07 -19.41 15.96
C PHE A 524 11.57 -19.28 16.25
N ILE A 525 12.33 -18.69 15.32
CA ILE A 525 13.76 -18.43 15.51
C ILE A 525 13.98 -17.45 16.67
N ARG A 526 13.22 -16.35 16.71
CA ARG A 526 13.29 -15.37 17.80
C ARG A 526 12.05 -14.47 17.83
N VAL A 527 11.11 -14.76 18.73
CA VAL A 527 10.06 -13.82 19.12
C VAL A 527 10.11 -13.71 20.63
N ALA A 528 10.62 -12.60 21.15
CA ALA A 528 10.61 -12.34 22.58
C ALA A 528 9.26 -11.71 22.98
N THR A 529 8.82 -11.93 24.22
CA THR A 529 7.60 -11.27 24.74
C THR A 529 7.72 -9.75 24.81
N THR A 530 8.94 -9.21 24.79
CA THR A 530 9.22 -7.77 24.68
C THR A 530 9.11 -7.23 23.24
N ASP A 531 9.15 -8.10 22.23
CA ASP A 531 9.05 -7.70 20.82
C ASP A 531 7.58 -7.43 20.40
N LEU A 532 6.60 -7.78 21.24
CA LEU A 532 5.18 -7.80 20.88
C LEU A 532 4.55 -6.42 20.72
N ALA A 533 5.23 -5.33 21.11
CA ALA A 533 4.72 -3.96 20.98
C ALA A 533 5.21 -3.23 19.71
N GLU A 534 6.47 -3.43 19.29
CA GLU A 534 7.10 -2.69 18.18
C GLU A 534 8.20 -3.48 17.43
N GLY A 535 8.47 -4.73 17.85
CA GLY A 535 9.61 -5.52 17.39
C GLY A 535 10.98 -5.02 17.89
N SER A 536 12.02 -5.80 17.58
CA SER A 536 13.42 -5.43 17.82
C SER A 536 14.28 -5.80 16.61
N ALA A 537 15.50 -5.28 16.52
CA ALA A 537 16.43 -5.65 15.43
C ALA A 537 16.73 -7.17 15.35
N THR A 538 16.35 -7.92 16.38
CA THR A 538 16.51 -9.38 16.42
C THR A 538 15.22 -10.16 16.19
N PHE A 539 14.05 -9.49 16.19
CA PHE A 539 12.75 -10.12 15.97
C PHE A 539 12.75 -10.93 14.67
N ASN A 540 12.32 -12.18 14.76
CA ASN A 540 12.37 -13.17 13.71
C ASN A 540 11.27 -14.23 13.90
N PRO A 541 10.10 -14.05 13.25
CA PRO A 541 8.97 -14.96 13.35
C PRO A 541 9.08 -16.17 12.41
N LEU A 542 10.20 -16.34 11.71
CA LEU A 542 10.37 -17.48 10.82
C LEU A 542 10.47 -18.77 11.66
N PRO A 543 9.91 -19.89 11.18
CA PRO A 543 9.98 -21.16 11.90
C PRO A 543 11.38 -21.76 11.82
N SER A 544 11.85 -22.33 12.93
CA SER A 544 13.06 -23.14 12.96
C SER A 544 12.81 -24.53 12.37
N ALA A 545 13.83 -25.11 11.72
CA ALA A 545 13.71 -26.43 11.09
C ALA A 545 13.34 -27.56 12.07
N THR A 546 13.64 -27.38 13.36
CA THR A 546 13.32 -28.33 14.44
C THR A 546 12.04 -27.97 15.20
N GLY A 547 11.44 -26.81 14.93
CA GLY A 547 10.22 -26.34 15.60
C GLY A 547 8.98 -27.14 15.24
N ALA A 548 7.95 -27.08 16.09
CA ALA A 548 6.68 -27.78 15.88
C ALA A 548 6.00 -27.37 14.55
N ALA A 549 6.16 -26.11 14.13
CA ALA A 549 5.67 -25.61 12.85
C ALA A 549 6.23 -26.40 11.66
N CYS A 550 7.51 -26.76 11.69
CA CYS A 550 8.18 -27.47 10.59
C CYS A 550 8.22 -28.99 10.76
N THR A 551 8.07 -29.53 11.97
CA THR A 551 8.16 -30.98 12.24
C THR A 551 6.79 -31.67 12.35
N GLY A 552 5.74 -30.94 12.74
CA GLY A 552 4.38 -31.50 12.87
C GLY A 552 3.72 -31.85 11.52
N THR A 553 2.54 -32.46 11.58
CA THR A 553 1.68 -32.76 10.40
C THR A 553 1.17 -31.48 9.76
N LYS A 554 1.23 -31.34 8.44
CA LYS A 554 0.70 -30.18 7.68
C LYS A 554 -0.58 -30.60 6.98
N ASP A 555 -1.56 -29.71 6.94
CA ASP A 555 -2.76 -29.88 6.14
C ASP A 555 -2.39 -29.80 4.65
N ALA A 556 -2.92 -30.72 3.86
CA ALA A 556 -2.84 -30.60 2.41
C ALA A 556 -3.65 -29.37 1.94
N PRO A 557 -3.26 -28.73 0.82
CA PRO A 557 -4.10 -27.73 0.16
C PRO A 557 -5.53 -28.26 0.00
N PRO A 558 -6.55 -27.47 0.36
CA PRO A 558 -7.93 -27.94 0.35
C PRO A 558 -8.32 -28.37 -1.07
N ASN A 559 -8.64 -29.65 -1.24
CA ASN A 559 -9.14 -30.25 -2.48
C ASN A 559 -8.25 -30.05 -3.73
N GLY A 560 -6.94 -29.85 -3.56
CA GLY A 560 -6.02 -29.63 -4.69
C GLY A 560 -6.24 -28.31 -5.43
N ASP A 561 -6.92 -27.35 -4.80
CA ASP A 561 -7.15 -26.01 -5.33
C ASP A 561 -5.82 -25.29 -5.60
N ALA A 562 -5.62 -24.88 -6.86
CA ALA A 562 -4.35 -24.34 -7.35
C ALA A 562 -3.96 -22.98 -6.73
N PHE A 563 -4.89 -22.29 -6.06
CA PHE A 563 -4.59 -21.07 -5.33
C PHE A 563 -3.63 -21.35 -4.15
N PHE A 564 -3.86 -22.46 -3.44
CA PHE A 564 -3.11 -22.83 -2.26
C PHE A 564 -1.86 -23.60 -2.62
N SER A 565 -0.72 -23.08 -2.19
CA SER A 565 0.56 -23.77 -2.27
C SER A 565 0.68 -24.79 -1.13
N ALA A 566 1.25 -25.97 -1.41
CA ALA A 566 1.68 -26.88 -0.35
C ALA A 566 2.84 -26.26 0.44
N VAL A 567 2.90 -26.53 1.74
CA VAL A 567 3.87 -25.92 2.65
C VAL A 567 4.73 -26.96 3.37
N THR A 568 5.99 -26.59 3.62
CA THR A 568 6.95 -27.38 4.41
C THR A 568 6.90 -27.09 5.90
N CYS A 569 6.35 -25.94 6.29
CA CYS A 569 6.09 -25.53 7.66
C CYS A 569 4.69 -24.89 7.76
N LYS A 570 4.06 -24.98 8.93
CA LYS A 570 2.86 -24.20 9.25
C LYS A 570 3.21 -22.72 9.40
N GLY A 571 2.19 -21.88 9.30
CA GLY A 571 2.33 -20.44 9.43
C GLY A 571 2.58 -19.72 8.12
N ALA A 572 2.82 -18.41 8.23
CA ALA A 572 3.00 -17.50 7.11
C ALA A 572 4.35 -17.64 6.39
N PHE A 573 5.31 -18.37 6.98
CA PHE A 573 6.69 -18.48 6.48
C PHE A 573 7.06 -19.95 6.27
N GLY A 574 7.64 -20.29 5.11
CA GLY A 574 7.88 -21.67 4.73
C GLY A 574 9.15 -22.30 5.31
N SER A 575 10.09 -21.50 5.84
CA SER A 575 11.37 -21.98 6.38
C SER A 575 12.09 -20.90 7.20
N SER A 576 13.27 -21.23 7.73
CA SER A 576 14.15 -20.29 8.44
C SER A 576 14.80 -19.22 7.56
N THR A 577 14.61 -19.27 6.23
CA THR A 577 15.14 -18.30 5.27
C THR A 577 14.07 -17.66 4.39
N ASP A 578 12.82 -18.09 4.51
CA ASP A 578 11.70 -17.62 3.68
C ASP A 578 11.04 -16.39 4.32
N ASN A 579 11.77 -15.27 4.32
CA ASN A 579 11.30 -14.02 4.89
C ASN A 579 10.78 -13.08 3.80
N TRP A 580 9.53 -13.27 3.36
CA TRP A 580 8.90 -12.40 2.37
C TRP A 580 8.69 -10.95 2.86
N LEU A 581 8.72 -10.70 4.18
CA LEU A 581 8.67 -9.36 4.77
C LEU A 581 9.99 -8.58 4.63
N ALA A 582 11.13 -9.26 4.47
CA ALA A 582 12.47 -8.66 4.60
C ALA A 582 12.76 -7.51 3.62
N GLY A 583 12.10 -7.49 2.46
CA GLY A 583 12.32 -6.49 1.42
C GLY A 583 11.52 -5.21 1.59
N TYR A 584 10.33 -5.31 2.18
CA TYR A 584 9.36 -4.24 2.10
C TYR A 584 8.44 -4.07 3.32
N SER A 585 8.53 -4.83 4.40
CA SER A 585 7.69 -4.52 5.57
C SER A 585 8.17 -3.26 6.29
N TRP A 586 7.29 -2.66 7.10
CA TRP A 586 7.69 -1.62 8.04
C TRP A 586 8.79 -2.14 8.98
N LEU A 587 8.64 -3.35 9.55
CA LEU A 587 9.63 -3.96 10.43
C LEU A 587 11.02 -4.07 9.77
N ALA A 588 11.06 -4.41 8.47
CA ALA A 588 12.31 -4.46 7.73
C ALA A 588 12.92 -3.05 7.60
N CYS A 589 12.14 -2.08 7.13
CA CYS A 589 12.63 -0.73 6.85
C CYS A 589 12.96 0.10 8.10
N SER A 590 12.24 -0.12 9.21
CA SER A 590 12.48 0.53 10.52
C SER A 590 13.61 -0.13 11.30
N GLY A 591 14.13 -1.25 10.80
CA GLY A 591 15.22 -1.97 11.45
C GLY A 591 14.80 -2.85 12.63
N LYS A 592 13.54 -3.26 12.67
CA LYS A 592 12.91 -4.04 13.75
C LYS A 592 12.68 -5.51 13.37
N MET A 593 13.52 -6.06 12.49
CA MET A 593 13.49 -7.47 12.10
C MET A 593 14.88 -7.98 11.69
N ALA A 594 15.20 -9.22 12.05
CA ALA A 594 16.41 -9.91 11.64
C ALA A 594 16.36 -10.29 10.15
N GLY A 595 17.51 -10.22 9.47
CA GLY A 595 17.59 -10.55 8.04
C GLY A 595 16.92 -9.53 7.12
N ARG A 596 16.59 -8.33 7.65
CA ARG A 596 16.06 -7.21 6.86
C ARG A 596 16.97 -6.86 5.68
N THR A 597 16.35 -6.54 4.55
CA THR A 597 17.03 -6.06 3.34
C THR A 597 16.62 -4.64 2.98
N CYS A 598 15.47 -4.15 3.46
CA CYS A 598 15.17 -2.72 3.50
C CYS A 598 16.03 -2.03 4.57
N THR A 599 16.71 -0.94 4.22
CA THR A 599 17.70 -0.31 5.11
C THR A 599 17.20 0.93 5.85
N ALA A 600 16.12 1.57 5.39
CA ALA A 600 15.54 2.75 6.04
C ALA A 600 14.10 3.03 5.58
N LEU A 601 13.33 3.72 6.42
CA LEU A 601 12.13 4.46 6.02
C LEU A 601 12.56 5.78 5.36
N PRO A 602 11.94 6.20 4.24
CA PRO A 602 12.19 7.52 3.67
C PRO A 602 11.84 8.63 4.68
N ALA A 603 12.65 9.69 4.72
CA ALA A 603 12.31 10.87 5.51
C ALA A 603 11.01 11.51 4.99
N SER A 604 10.23 12.09 5.89
CA SER A 604 9.05 12.89 5.53
C SER A 604 9.51 14.17 4.82
N PRO A 605 9.02 14.49 3.60
CA PRO A 605 9.33 15.73 2.90
C PRO A 605 8.45 16.91 3.35
N PHE A 606 7.79 16.79 4.51
CA PHE A 606 6.81 17.77 5.00
C PHE A 606 7.27 18.42 6.29
N ALA A 607 6.93 19.71 6.40
CA ALA A 607 7.17 20.52 7.57
C ALA A 607 6.64 19.87 8.86
N THR A 608 7.42 19.92 9.94
CA THR A 608 7.01 19.33 11.22
C THR A 608 5.77 20.04 11.79
N LEU A 609 4.66 19.31 11.91
CA LEU A 609 3.40 19.81 12.48
C LEU A 609 3.34 19.62 14.01
N SER A 610 2.58 20.49 14.67
CA SER A 610 2.22 20.33 16.09
C SER A 610 1.27 19.16 16.29
N SER A 611 1.13 18.67 17.53
CA SER A 611 0.18 17.62 17.88
C SER A 611 -1.28 18.03 17.66
N ASN A 612 -1.60 19.31 17.84
CA ASN A 612 -2.90 19.89 17.51
C ASN A 612 -2.85 20.47 16.08
N ILE A 613 -3.76 20.00 15.22
CA ILE A 613 -3.85 20.43 13.82
C ILE A 613 -5.29 20.84 13.54
N SER A 614 -5.49 21.94 12.82
CA SER A 614 -6.84 22.43 12.49
C SER A 614 -6.89 23.07 11.10
N LEU A 615 -7.99 22.86 10.37
CA LEU A 615 -8.26 23.54 9.12
C LEU A 615 -8.77 24.97 9.39
N VAL A 616 -8.17 25.96 8.76
CA VAL A 616 -8.71 27.33 8.71
C VAL A 616 -9.87 27.34 7.72
N PRO A 617 -11.09 27.73 8.16
CA PRO A 617 -12.25 27.74 7.27
C PRO A 617 -12.06 28.77 6.15
N SER A 618 -12.64 28.51 4.97
CA SER A 618 -12.57 29.40 3.82
C SER A 618 -13.22 30.77 4.05
N THR A 619 -14.07 30.89 5.08
CA THR A 619 -14.70 32.15 5.49
C THR A 619 -14.63 32.32 7.00
N ILE A 620 -14.09 33.45 7.45
CA ILE A 620 -14.12 33.90 8.85
C ILE A 620 -15.31 34.87 8.99
N ALA A 621 -16.45 34.32 9.42
CA ALA A 621 -17.73 35.03 9.53
C ALA A 621 -18.00 35.66 10.90
N SER A 622 -17.18 35.36 11.92
CA SER A 622 -17.28 35.90 13.27
C SER A 622 -15.88 36.09 13.86
N ASN A 623 -15.77 36.95 14.89
CA ASN A 623 -14.49 37.24 15.53
C ASN A 623 -13.83 35.94 15.99
N THR A 624 -12.65 35.66 15.47
CA THR A 624 -11.94 34.39 15.66
C THR A 624 -10.54 34.65 16.18
N VAL A 625 -10.11 33.87 17.18
CA VAL A 625 -8.76 33.91 17.73
C VAL A 625 -8.13 32.54 17.51
N LEU A 626 -6.98 32.50 16.83
CA LEU A 626 -6.19 31.27 16.66
C LEU A 626 -5.39 30.95 17.93
N ALA A 627 -4.87 29.73 18.05
CA ALA A 627 -4.05 29.26 19.16
C ALA A 627 -2.62 28.96 18.71
N ALA A 628 -1.61 29.56 19.36
CA ALA A 628 -0.21 29.35 19.00
C ALA A 628 0.29 27.90 19.19
N SER A 629 -0.43 27.08 19.98
CA SER A 629 -0.15 25.66 20.19
C SER A 629 -0.75 24.74 19.11
N THR A 630 -1.33 25.31 18.05
CA THR A 630 -2.00 24.58 16.96
C THR A 630 -1.32 24.91 15.63
N SER A 631 -1.02 23.86 14.86
CA SER A 631 -0.65 24.01 13.45
C SER A 631 -1.90 24.18 12.62
N TYR A 632 -2.02 25.31 11.94
CA TYR A 632 -3.19 25.62 11.12
C TYR A 632 -2.91 25.28 9.67
N ILE A 633 -3.84 24.59 9.02
CA ILE A 633 -3.79 24.28 7.60
C ILE A 633 -4.79 25.17 6.88
N HIS A 634 -4.40 25.84 5.79
CA HIS A 634 -5.37 26.44 4.87
C HIS A 634 -5.21 25.87 3.47
N ALA A 635 -6.32 25.39 2.91
CA ALA A 635 -6.35 24.65 1.65
C ALA A 635 -7.24 25.35 0.61
N SER A 636 -7.47 26.64 0.80
CA SER A 636 -8.26 27.50 -0.08
C SER A 636 -7.96 28.96 0.21
N GLN A 637 -8.60 29.86 -0.54
CA GLN A 637 -8.63 31.27 -0.16
C GLN A 637 -9.52 31.45 1.08
N VAL A 638 -8.93 31.97 2.15
CA VAL A 638 -9.59 32.29 3.42
C VAL A 638 -9.99 33.76 3.38
N PHE A 639 -11.28 34.04 3.53
CA PHE A 639 -11.83 35.40 3.51
C PHE A 639 -12.25 35.87 4.91
N VAL A 640 -11.61 36.92 5.41
CA VAL A 640 -12.06 37.63 6.63
C VAL A 640 -13.14 38.63 6.26
N GLN A 641 -14.36 38.39 6.74
CA GLN A 641 -15.54 39.16 6.34
C GLN A 641 -15.55 40.58 6.91
N SER A 642 -16.35 41.46 6.30
CA SER A 642 -16.55 42.83 6.80
C SER A 642 -17.14 42.81 8.21
N GLY A 643 -16.61 43.64 9.11
CA GLY A 643 -17.03 43.72 10.51
C GLY A 643 -16.48 42.62 11.40
N VAL A 644 -15.63 41.73 10.87
CA VAL A 644 -15.07 40.57 11.57
C VAL A 644 -13.56 40.73 11.78
N THR A 645 -13.08 40.28 12.93
CA THR A 645 -11.65 40.25 13.28
C THR A 645 -11.10 38.83 13.32
N LEU A 646 -10.02 38.56 12.58
CA LEU A 646 -9.16 37.40 12.80
C LEU A 646 -7.95 37.81 13.64
N THR A 647 -7.76 37.18 14.79
CA THR A 647 -6.59 37.41 15.65
C THR A 647 -5.66 36.20 15.60
N ILE A 648 -4.39 36.44 15.27
CA ILE A 648 -3.34 35.43 15.19
C ILE A 648 -2.29 35.75 16.27
N PRO A 649 -2.18 34.95 17.34
CA PRO A 649 -1.17 35.16 18.37
C PRO A 649 0.26 34.95 17.87
N ALA A 650 1.24 35.60 18.50
CA ALA A 650 2.66 35.36 18.28
C ALA A 650 3.02 33.87 18.39
N GLY A 651 3.94 33.39 17.54
CA GLY A 651 4.36 31.98 17.48
C GLY A 651 3.45 31.05 16.68
N THR A 652 2.29 31.52 16.22
CA THR A 652 1.38 30.69 15.40
C THR A 652 1.99 30.41 14.03
N THR A 653 1.93 29.15 13.59
CA THR A 653 2.32 28.74 12.23
C THR A 653 1.10 28.28 11.44
N ILE A 654 0.98 28.78 10.21
CA ILE A 654 -0.09 28.48 9.26
C ILE A 654 0.55 27.92 7.99
N PHE A 655 0.12 26.73 7.58
CA PHE A 655 0.65 25.98 6.44
C PHE A 655 -0.35 25.90 5.29
N ALA A 656 0.11 26.22 4.08
CA ALA A 656 -0.63 26.04 2.83
C ALA A 656 -0.50 24.61 2.31
N LEU A 657 -1.63 23.98 1.96
CA LEU A 657 -1.62 22.73 1.19
C LEU A 657 -1.43 23.00 -0.32
N PRO A 658 -0.81 22.05 -1.06
CA PRO A 658 -0.86 22.10 -2.51
C PRO A 658 -2.29 21.95 -3.03
N MET A 659 -2.56 22.54 -4.18
CA MET A 659 -3.89 22.54 -4.80
C MET A 659 -3.87 21.81 -6.14
N PRO A 660 -4.97 21.14 -6.53
CA PRO A 660 -5.09 20.55 -7.86
C PRO A 660 -4.90 21.60 -8.96
N THR A 661 -4.40 21.19 -10.11
CA THR A 661 -4.21 22.08 -11.27
C THR A 661 -5.52 22.79 -11.64
N GLY A 662 -5.45 24.11 -11.84
CA GLY A 662 -6.61 24.94 -12.18
C GLY A 662 -7.44 25.40 -10.98
N VAL A 663 -7.08 24.99 -9.74
CA VAL A 663 -7.68 25.52 -8.51
C VAL A 663 -6.84 26.67 -7.98
N ALA A 664 -7.50 27.72 -7.48
CA ALA A 664 -6.81 28.89 -6.92
C ALA A 664 -5.94 28.50 -5.72
N ALA A 665 -4.71 29.03 -5.68
CA ALA A 665 -3.78 28.80 -4.58
C ALA A 665 -4.34 29.33 -3.24
N PRO A 666 -3.97 28.71 -2.10
CA PRO A 666 -4.38 29.18 -0.79
C PRO A 666 -3.87 30.61 -0.54
N ALA A 667 -4.73 31.44 0.05
CA ALA A 667 -4.40 32.81 0.39
C ALA A 667 -5.20 33.24 1.62
N LEU A 668 -4.70 34.22 2.38
CA LEU A 668 -5.49 34.91 3.39
C LEU A 668 -5.88 36.28 2.84
N VAL A 669 -7.18 36.53 2.71
CA VAL A 669 -7.75 37.74 2.14
C VAL A 669 -8.59 38.45 3.19
N VAL A 670 -8.15 39.64 3.60
CA VAL A 670 -8.93 40.50 4.49
C VAL A 670 -9.81 41.41 3.62
N LEU A 671 -11.11 41.18 3.62
CA LEU A 671 -12.04 41.99 2.82
C LEU A 671 -12.14 43.41 3.38
N LYS A 672 -12.57 44.36 2.54
CA LYS A 672 -12.83 45.73 2.98
C LYS A 672 -13.80 45.72 4.17
N GLY A 673 -13.37 46.30 5.29
CA GLY A 673 -14.13 46.34 6.54
C GLY A 673 -13.87 45.17 7.49
N GLY A 674 -13.15 44.13 7.05
CA GLY A 674 -12.60 43.09 7.93
C GLY A 674 -11.30 43.56 8.59
N MET A 675 -10.89 42.88 9.66
CA MET A 675 -9.68 43.21 10.42
C MET A 675 -8.82 41.97 10.67
N LEU A 676 -7.50 42.13 10.54
CA LEU A 676 -6.50 41.12 10.93
C LEU A 676 -5.64 41.69 12.05
N MET A 677 -5.62 41.00 13.20
CA MET A 677 -4.75 41.30 14.33
C MET A 677 -3.67 40.22 14.43
N ALA A 678 -2.50 40.46 13.81
CA ALA A 678 -1.40 39.50 13.75
C ALA A 678 -0.11 40.11 14.32
N THR A 679 -0.02 40.22 15.66
CA THR A 679 1.12 40.83 16.34
C THR A 679 2.11 39.75 16.79
N GLY A 680 3.03 39.36 15.90
CA GLY A 680 4.18 38.50 16.23
C GLY A 680 5.27 39.23 17.03
N SER A 681 6.26 38.49 17.53
CA SER A 681 7.46 39.06 18.17
C SER A 681 8.74 38.56 17.50
N ALA A 682 9.89 39.18 17.80
CA ALA A 682 11.19 38.74 17.31
C ALA A 682 11.56 37.31 17.78
N THR A 683 11.05 36.88 18.94
CA THR A 683 11.29 35.54 19.50
C THR A 683 10.19 34.54 19.18
N MET A 684 9.02 35.01 18.76
CA MET A 684 7.85 34.20 18.41
C MET A 684 7.15 34.84 17.19
N PRO A 685 7.76 34.77 16.00
CA PRO A 685 7.15 35.29 14.79
C PRO A 685 5.86 34.51 14.47
N ILE A 686 4.95 35.17 13.74
CA ILE A 686 3.84 34.47 13.09
C ILE A 686 4.35 34.02 11.73
N THR A 687 4.23 32.73 11.44
CA THR A 687 4.78 32.14 10.22
C THR A 687 3.65 31.68 9.30
N PHE A 688 3.68 32.14 8.06
CA PHE A 688 2.91 31.57 6.96
C PHE A 688 3.88 30.86 6.04
N THR A 689 3.67 29.58 5.78
CA THR A 689 4.56 28.76 4.95
C THR A 689 3.77 27.68 4.20
N SER A 690 4.44 26.86 3.38
CA SER A 690 3.85 25.66 2.78
C SER A 690 4.16 24.44 3.64
N VAL A 691 3.31 23.41 3.58
CA VAL A 691 3.65 22.08 4.15
C VAL A 691 4.89 21.45 3.49
N LEU A 692 5.34 21.98 2.35
CA LEU A 692 6.47 21.49 1.55
C LEU A 692 7.78 22.26 1.76
N ALA A 693 7.83 23.14 2.75
CA ALA A 693 8.93 24.10 2.89
C ALA A 693 10.22 23.54 3.53
N GLU A 694 10.38 22.22 3.65
CA GLU A 694 11.56 21.56 4.27
C GLU A 694 12.47 20.87 3.26
#